data_AF-A0A9W5YLV8-F1
#
_entry.id   AF-A0A9W5YLV8-F1
#
_cell.length_a   1.000
_cell.length_b   1.000
_cell.length_c   1.000
_cell.angle_alpha   90.00
_cell.angle_beta   90.00
_cell.angle_gamma   90.00
#
_symmetry.space_group_name_H-M   'P 1'
#
loop_
_entity.id
_entity.type
_entity.pdbx_description
1 polymer ?
#
loop_
_entity_poly.entity_id
_entity_poly.type
_entity_poly.pdbx_seq_one_letter_code
_entity_poly.pdbx_strand_id
1 'polypeptide(L)'
;MLRRFSSTFKKSSKGDRDSKPNGTQVNGQKRQSKVPAPRKSSSDESHSDHGVESDDGVSVFEKYAQVLHASRRPLPNQNGDGTYTEQEHSGSLFKDLRALGFKDIGTLKDLIKTKAKGEYIDDKTMLMERIIQLVSSLPGNSKTRVDLTNAFLDELWGSLPHPPLSYMGEEYAYRSADGSNNNPTLPWLGAAGTPYARSIAPLTIQPGGLPDAGLVFDCLFAREKFTPHPNKVSSLFFDWASLVIHDIFQTDYRNSHVNKTSAYLDLSILYGDNQEDQNLVRTFKDGKLKPDTFSEQRLQAFPPACSVLMVMLSRFHNWVVEELAAINENGRFNKPDPRLDEEKAKKAWEKYDNDLFQTGRLVTCGLFINITLYDYLRTIVNLNRSNSTWCLDPRVQMEGTKSTPSGLGNQCSVEFNLAYRWHSAISANDEKWTEEIYEELMGKPAAEVSMQELLLGLGKYEREIPKDPSKRTFAGLKRQEDGTFKDEDLVNILFNAIEDVASSFGARNVPKVLRSVEILGIEQGRKWNVGSLNEFRKFFDLKPYETFEEINSDPDVADALRHLYEHPDYVELYPGIVAEEAKEPMIPGVGIAPTYTISRAVLSDAVALVRGDRYYTVDYNPRNLTNWGYNEVRYDLNINQGCVFYKLAMRAFPNYFKPDSIYAHYPMTIPSENRNIMKNLGRESHYSYDRPRYTEPVPNLLSYPNAKLVLNNQKDFTVPWGGISSIHAGKGGADFWSKSFDNDQWRNSIKEFYEDATLKLLNEKSCKLAGNKQVDIARDVGNLVPVHFVSKVFSLPLKTKSNPRGIFTEHEMFMIMAVVFTSTFFDVDPTKSFPLQHAARAVSQELGKIVEAHVKSINHPGFLHGIIDSFRDDHNALKDYGDQLIKRLLESGLGVSDVTWGQIFPAAVEMVHTQSQMFTQIIHFYLTQGQQYLPELNRLANENTAEANDRLTRFCLEAVRLNGNLGIYRQAQTDINVSDETGQYSIKSGDKVFVGSAKANRDPQAFPSPDEVRLDRPLDSYLHYGLGPESGLGRDATLTAVTAMVRVVVRLDTLRPAPGAQGQLKKLPQEAGFSVYMREDHGSYSPFPTTYKLHYNGDVPAPKRQVTTA
;
A
#
# COMPACT_ATOMS: atom_id res chain seq x y z
N MET A 1 55.78 -2.90 8.91
CA MET A 1 57.21 -2.53 9.07
C MET A 1 57.37 -1.02 8.91
N LEU A 2 58.49 -0.49 9.43
CA LEU A 2 59.17 0.81 9.19
C LEU A 2 58.74 1.62 7.93
N ARG A 3 58.74 2.98 7.89
CA ARG A 3 59.17 4.01 8.87
C ARG A 3 58.57 5.42 8.54
N ARG A 4 58.60 6.35 9.50
CA ARG A 4 58.31 7.81 9.33
C ARG A 4 59.54 8.62 8.89
N PHE A 5 59.31 9.75 8.21
CA PHE A 5 60.04 11.04 8.24
C PHE A 5 59.12 12.10 7.56
N SER A 6 58.89 13.37 7.98
CA SER A 6 59.56 14.34 8.88
C SER A 6 60.89 14.89 8.34
N SER A 7 61.17 16.19 8.20
CA SER A 7 60.43 17.39 8.67
C SER A 7 60.89 18.70 7.98
N THR A 8 59.96 19.65 7.80
CA THR A 8 60.01 21.10 8.18
C THR A 8 61.30 21.93 7.97
N PHE A 9 61.22 23.13 7.34
CA PHE A 9 61.47 24.47 7.97
C PHE A 9 61.43 25.74 7.03
N LYS A 10 60.46 26.64 7.30
CA LYS A 10 60.46 28.14 7.34
C LYS A 10 61.00 29.09 6.20
N LYS A 11 60.19 30.16 5.99
CA LYS A 11 60.52 31.61 5.70
C LYS A 11 60.95 31.99 4.25
N SER A 12 60.80 33.23 3.72
CA SER A 12 60.05 34.50 4.03
C SER A 12 60.41 35.60 2.98
N SER A 13 59.76 36.76 2.72
CA SER A 13 58.47 37.42 3.05
C SER A 13 58.40 38.83 2.37
N LYS A 14 57.20 39.45 2.22
CA LYS A 14 56.89 40.83 1.71
C LYS A 14 57.06 41.02 0.17
N GLY A 15 56.36 41.94 -0.51
CA GLY A 15 55.22 42.81 -0.13
C GLY A 15 54.98 44.03 -1.09
N ASP A 16 53.82 44.68 -0.97
CA ASP A 16 53.45 46.05 -1.40
C ASP A 16 53.16 46.47 -2.89
N ARG A 17 52.06 47.24 -3.04
CA ARG A 17 51.78 48.42 -3.93
C ARG A 17 51.23 48.32 -5.39
N ASP A 18 49.94 48.66 -5.49
CA ASP A 18 49.31 49.78 -6.22
C ASP A 18 49.40 50.02 -7.76
N SER A 19 48.21 50.38 -8.30
CA SER A 19 47.89 51.48 -9.26
C SER A 19 47.13 51.12 -10.58
N LYS A 20 46.30 52.08 -11.03
CA LYS A 20 45.45 52.13 -12.26
C LYS A 20 46.13 53.10 -13.30
N PRO A 21 45.62 53.44 -14.53
CA PRO A 21 44.29 53.19 -15.15
C PRO A 21 44.24 52.93 -16.70
N ASN A 22 43.01 52.82 -17.25
CA ASN A 22 42.45 53.13 -18.59
C ASN A 22 43.33 53.22 -19.88
N GLY A 23 42.87 52.64 -21.02
CA GLY A 23 43.56 52.77 -22.33
C GLY A 23 42.90 52.25 -23.65
N THR A 24 41.68 52.71 -23.97
CA THR A 24 41.06 52.99 -25.31
C THR A 24 41.69 52.52 -26.68
N GLN A 25 40.96 51.70 -27.47
CA GLN A 25 40.85 51.66 -28.99
C GLN A 25 42.08 51.26 -29.90
N VAL A 26 42.04 50.88 -31.21
CA VAL A 26 41.04 50.43 -32.25
C VAL A 26 41.72 49.81 -33.51
N ASN A 27 40.96 49.14 -34.41
CA ASN A 27 41.28 48.55 -35.76
C ASN A 27 41.94 47.15 -35.76
N GLY A 28 41.69 46.22 -36.69
CA GLY A 28 40.81 46.13 -37.89
C GLY A 28 41.31 45.02 -38.86
N GLN A 29 40.63 44.47 -39.89
CA GLN A 29 39.27 44.61 -40.48
C GLN A 29 38.89 43.33 -41.31
N LYS A 30 37.59 43.00 -41.46
CA LYS A 30 36.93 42.17 -42.55
C LYS A 30 37.31 40.66 -42.65
N ARG A 31 36.36 39.73 -42.83
CA ARG A 31 35.42 39.59 -43.96
C ARG A 31 34.07 38.91 -43.60
N GLN A 32 33.10 38.94 -44.51
CA GLN A 32 31.67 38.62 -44.30
C GLN A 32 31.30 37.15 -44.60
N SER A 33 30.23 36.63 -43.97
CA SER A 33 29.09 36.04 -44.71
C SER A 33 27.78 35.92 -43.89
N LYS A 34 26.66 35.97 -44.63
CA LYS A 34 25.21 36.06 -44.34
C LYS A 34 24.67 35.07 -43.27
N VAL A 35 23.79 35.41 -42.30
CA VAL A 35 22.38 35.97 -42.32
C VAL A 35 21.31 34.87 -42.51
N PRO A 36 20.11 34.88 -41.84
CA PRO A 36 19.48 35.88 -40.95
C PRO A 36 19.12 35.37 -39.51
N ALA A 37 18.45 36.22 -38.71
CA ALA A 37 17.84 35.91 -37.40
C ALA A 37 16.40 36.48 -37.30
N PRO A 38 15.55 36.00 -36.37
CA PRO A 38 14.22 36.58 -36.08
C PRO A 38 14.29 37.84 -35.18
N ARG A 39 13.21 38.63 -35.15
CA ARG A 39 13.07 39.90 -34.39
C ARG A 39 12.15 39.77 -33.16
N LYS A 40 12.15 40.79 -32.29
CA LYS A 40 11.24 41.00 -31.14
C LYS A 40 10.19 42.10 -31.43
N SER A 41 9.27 42.30 -30.46
CA SER A 41 8.28 43.39 -30.27
C SER A 41 7.09 43.43 -31.26
N SER A 42 5.87 43.82 -30.87
CA SER A 42 5.33 44.32 -29.57
C SER A 42 3.85 43.93 -29.36
N SER A 43 3.24 44.40 -28.26
CA SER A 43 1.88 44.17 -27.76
C SER A 43 0.73 44.55 -28.71
N ASP A 44 -0.46 43.96 -28.49
CA ASP A 44 -1.62 44.64 -27.86
C ASP A 44 -2.76 43.62 -27.54
N GLU A 45 -3.88 44.08 -26.97
CA GLU A 45 -4.85 43.28 -26.20
C GLU A 45 -5.98 42.60 -27.01
N SER A 46 -6.46 41.44 -26.55
CA SER A 46 -7.90 41.09 -26.50
C SER A 46 -8.14 39.75 -25.76
N HIS A 47 -9.29 39.59 -25.12
CA HIS A 47 -9.67 38.37 -24.38
C HIS A 47 -10.20 37.27 -25.32
N SER A 48 -9.72 36.04 -25.14
CA SER A 48 -10.46 34.81 -25.48
C SER A 48 -10.09 33.68 -24.51
N ASP A 49 -11.10 33.03 -23.95
CA ASP A 49 -10.99 32.00 -22.92
C ASP A 49 -10.44 30.68 -23.48
N HIS A 50 -9.31 30.20 -22.94
CA HIS A 50 -8.74 28.90 -23.26
C HIS A 50 -8.08 28.28 -22.02
N GLY A 51 -8.43 27.01 -21.74
CA GLY A 51 -7.99 26.29 -20.56
C GLY A 51 -6.49 26.00 -20.53
N VAL A 52 -5.91 26.03 -19.33
CA VAL A 52 -4.50 25.69 -19.09
C VAL A 52 -4.31 24.18 -19.26
N GLU A 53 -3.47 23.79 -20.22
CA GLU A 53 -2.90 22.44 -20.25
C GLU A 53 -1.94 22.29 -19.06
N SER A 54 -2.32 21.47 -18.07
CA SER A 54 -1.49 21.16 -16.91
C SER A 54 -0.48 20.06 -17.25
N ASP A 55 0.76 20.45 -17.48
CA ASP A 55 1.89 19.52 -17.60
C ASP A 55 2.23 18.87 -16.22
N ASP A 56 2.99 17.78 -16.24
CA ASP A 56 3.49 17.04 -15.06
C ASP A 56 2.44 16.53 -14.04
N GLY A 57 1.64 15.56 -14.49
CA GLY A 57 0.92 14.62 -13.63
C GLY A 57 1.51 13.21 -13.67
N VAL A 58 2.65 12.97 -13.02
CA VAL A 58 3.19 11.59 -12.84
C VAL A 58 2.22 10.81 -11.95
N SER A 59 1.74 9.67 -12.43
CA SER A 59 0.37 9.21 -12.12
C SER A 59 0.22 7.70 -12.14
N VAL A 60 -0.89 7.24 -11.53
CA VAL A 60 -1.59 5.96 -11.72
C VAL A 60 -1.50 5.43 -13.17
N PHE A 61 -1.45 6.36 -14.12
CA PHE A 61 -1.23 6.14 -15.54
C PHE A 61 0.03 5.28 -15.86
N GLU A 62 1.12 5.26 -15.10
CA GLU A 62 2.26 4.40 -15.50
C GLU A 62 2.00 2.90 -15.37
N LYS A 63 0.85 2.49 -14.79
CA LYS A 63 0.31 1.11 -14.87
C LYS A 63 -1.04 0.97 -15.61
N TYR A 64 -1.70 2.08 -15.98
CA TYR A 64 -3.03 2.08 -16.61
C TYR A 64 -3.14 2.89 -17.92
N ALA A 65 -2.34 3.94 -18.10
CA ALA A 65 -1.65 4.09 -19.36
C ALA A 65 -0.53 3.02 -19.43
N GLN A 66 0.55 3.24 -20.19
CA GLN A 66 1.15 2.19 -21.04
C GLN A 66 0.15 1.61 -22.06
N VAL A 67 -1.13 1.40 -21.74
CA VAL A 67 -2.23 1.04 -22.65
C VAL A 67 -2.31 1.99 -23.85
N LEU A 68 -2.20 3.31 -23.64
CA LEU A 68 -2.14 4.30 -24.72
C LEU A 68 -0.93 4.11 -25.65
N HIS A 69 0.16 3.49 -25.19
CA HIS A 69 1.29 3.02 -26.00
C HIS A 69 1.18 1.54 -26.42
N ALA A 70 0.27 0.76 -25.85
CA ALA A 70 0.08 -0.67 -26.10
C ALA A 70 -0.61 -0.97 -27.43
N SER A 71 -1.26 0.05 -28.04
CA SER A 71 -1.71 0.08 -29.43
C SER A 71 -0.61 -0.28 -30.45
N ARG A 72 0.68 -0.20 -30.06
CA ARG A 72 1.85 -0.62 -30.87
C ARG A 72 2.65 -1.78 -30.29
N ARG A 73 2.30 -2.31 -29.11
CA ARG A 73 3.00 -3.47 -28.52
C ARG A 73 2.55 -4.76 -29.20
N PRO A 74 3.47 -5.69 -29.53
CA PRO A 74 3.09 -7.04 -29.99
C PRO A 74 2.32 -7.78 -28.88
N LEU A 75 1.63 -8.87 -29.23
CA LEU A 75 1.06 -9.78 -28.22
C LEU A 75 2.20 -10.35 -27.35
N PRO A 76 2.04 -10.40 -26.02
CA PRO A 76 3.07 -10.95 -25.16
C PRO A 76 3.21 -12.46 -25.39
N ASN A 77 4.45 -12.90 -25.55
CA ASN A 77 4.86 -14.29 -25.77
C ASN A 77 5.86 -14.77 -24.70
N GLN A 78 6.13 -13.94 -23.69
CA GLN A 78 7.04 -14.25 -22.58
C GLN A 78 6.37 -15.15 -21.53
N ASN A 79 5.10 -14.84 -21.19
CA ASN A 79 4.26 -15.63 -20.29
C ASN A 79 3.27 -16.47 -21.11
N GLY A 80 3.01 -17.70 -20.67
CA GLY A 80 2.17 -18.67 -21.38
C GLY A 80 0.67 -18.35 -21.42
N ASP A 81 0.23 -17.28 -20.76
CA ASP A 81 -1.18 -16.90 -20.59
C ASP A 81 -1.61 -15.66 -21.38
N GLY A 82 -0.64 -14.89 -21.88
CA GLY A 82 -0.88 -13.63 -22.58
C GLY A 82 -0.82 -12.38 -21.69
N THR A 83 -0.19 -12.45 -20.51
CA THR A 83 0.14 -11.26 -19.70
C THR A 83 1.45 -10.59 -20.16
N TYR A 84 1.54 -9.26 -20.06
CA TYR A 84 2.79 -8.52 -20.23
C TYR A 84 3.62 -8.57 -18.95
N THR A 85 4.92 -8.88 -19.05
CA THR A 85 5.89 -8.73 -17.96
C THR A 85 6.34 -7.28 -17.86
N GLU A 86 6.46 -6.72 -16.64
CA GLU A 86 7.18 -5.46 -16.43
C GLU A 86 8.67 -5.71 -16.67
N GLN A 87 9.19 -5.24 -17.81
CA GLN A 87 10.63 -5.21 -18.12
C GLN A 87 11.06 -3.76 -18.36
N GLU A 88 12.04 -3.31 -17.59
CA GLU A 88 12.78 -2.08 -17.92
C GLU A 88 13.63 -2.32 -19.16
N HIS A 89 13.20 -1.76 -20.29
CA HIS A 89 13.89 -1.92 -21.56
C HIS A 89 15.00 -0.88 -21.74
N SER A 90 16.24 -1.29 -21.43
CA SER A 90 17.42 -0.61 -21.96
C SER A 90 17.43 -0.67 -23.51
N GLY A 91 17.91 0.41 -24.14
CA GLY A 91 17.63 0.70 -25.55
C GLY A 91 18.24 -0.28 -26.56
N SER A 92 17.41 -0.81 -27.46
CA SER A 92 17.85 -1.63 -28.60
C SER A 92 18.64 -0.79 -29.62
N LEU A 93 19.80 -1.30 -30.05
CA LEU A 93 20.67 -0.61 -31.01
C LEU A 93 21.31 -1.60 -32.00
N PHE A 94 20.48 -2.24 -32.82
CA PHE A 94 20.95 -3.12 -33.89
C PHE A 94 21.46 -2.32 -35.11
N LYS A 95 22.77 -2.32 -35.29
CA LYS A 95 23.39 -2.27 -36.63
C LYS A 95 24.76 -2.96 -36.60
N ASP A 96 24.89 -4.01 -37.41
CA ASP A 96 26.10 -4.82 -37.55
C ASP A 96 27.32 -3.96 -37.89
N LEU A 97 28.48 -4.33 -37.33
CA LEU A 97 29.77 -4.02 -37.92
C LEU A 97 30.62 -5.31 -37.95
N ARG A 98 30.36 -6.11 -38.99
CA ARG A 98 31.04 -7.38 -39.26
C ARG A 98 32.49 -7.13 -39.72
N ALA A 99 33.45 -7.55 -38.91
CA ALA A 99 34.72 -8.16 -39.35
C ALA A 99 35.38 -8.82 -38.13
N LEU A 100 35.64 -10.13 -38.18
CA LEU A 100 36.19 -10.88 -37.05
C LEU A 100 37.73 -10.90 -37.09
N GLY A 101 38.37 -10.85 -35.92
CA GLY A 101 39.83 -10.90 -35.82
C GLY A 101 40.41 -10.72 -34.42
N PHE A 102 40.28 -11.64 -33.46
CA PHE A 102 39.40 -12.81 -33.34
C PHE A 102 39.32 -13.18 -31.84
N LYS A 103 38.16 -13.66 -31.36
CA LYS A 103 37.86 -14.13 -29.98
C LYS A 103 38.37 -13.27 -28.79
N ASP A 104 39.66 -13.30 -28.49
CA ASP A 104 40.26 -12.83 -27.22
C ASP A 104 40.00 -11.34 -26.92
N ILE A 105 40.20 -10.47 -27.93
CA ILE A 105 39.93 -9.02 -27.82
C ILE A 105 38.42 -8.74 -27.70
N GLY A 106 37.57 -9.59 -28.29
CA GLY A 106 36.11 -9.46 -28.20
C GLY A 106 35.62 -9.64 -26.76
N THR A 107 36.06 -10.72 -26.11
CA THR A 107 35.77 -11.01 -24.70
C THR A 107 36.16 -9.86 -23.77
N LEU A 108 37.35 -9.28 -23.94
CA LEU A 108 37.80 -8.14 -23.13
C LEU A 108 36.95 -6.87 -23.37
N LYS A 109 36.54 -6.64 -24.63
CA LYS A 109 35.65 -5.52 -25.00
C LYS A 109 34.24 -5.71 -24.44
N ASP A 110 33.71 -6.93 -24.45
CA ASP A 110 32.40 -7.27 -23.88
C ASP A 110 32.39 -7.07 -22.36
N LEU A 111 33.42 -7.53 -21.66
CA LEU A 111 33.61 -7.31 -20.21
C LEU A 111 33.59 -5.82 -19.86
N ILE A 112 34.45 -5.02 -20.52
CA ILE A 112 34.53 -3.57 -20.29
C ILE A 112 33.20 -2.89 -20.61
N LYS A 113 32.56 -3.24 -21.75
CA LYS A 113 31.28 -2.67 -22.17
C LYS A 113 30.17 -2.93 -21.16
N THR A 114 30.07 -4.16 -20.65
CA THR A 114 29.01 -4.56 -19.72
C THR A 114 29.22 -3.92 -18.35
N LYS A 115 30.45 -4.01 -17.81
CA LYS A 115 30.84 -3.41 -16.53
C LYS A 115 30.75 -1.87 -16.51
N ALA A 116 30.89 -1.21 -17.67
CA ALA A 116 30.69 0.24 -17.81
C ALA A 116 29.23 0.67 -18.03
N LYS A 117 28.31 -0.27 -18.31
CA LYS A 117 26.88 -0.01 -18.55
C LYS A 117 25.97 -0.40 -17.39
N GLY A 118 26.44 -1.26 -16.48
CA GLY A 118 25.62 -1.83 -15.41
C GLY A 118 24.60 -2.88 -15.90
N GLU A 119 24.64 -3.24 -17.19
CA GLU A 119 23.72 -4.20 -17.79
C GLU A 119 23.96 -5.62 -17.27
N TYR A 120 22.87 -6.36 -17.02
CA TYR A 120 22.95 -7.77 -16.65
C TYR A 120 23.67 -8.59 -17.73
N ILE A 121 24.52 -9.52 -17.29
CA ILE A 121 25.25 -10.43 -18.19
C ILE A 121 24.29 -11.53 -18.66
N ASP A 122 24.07 -11.63 -19.97
CA ASP A 122 23.43 -12.81 -20.59
C ASP A 122 24.41 -14.00 -20.54
N ASP A 123 24.13 -14.94 -19.65
CA ASP A 123 24.93 -16.14 -19.38
C ASP A 123 25.07 -17.03 -20.63
N LYS A 124 24.08 -17.02 -21.52
CA LYS A 124 24.11 -17.75 -22.80
C LYS A 124 25.17 -17.22 -23.77
N THR A 125 25.71 -16.02 -23.55
CA THR A 125 26.89 -15.53 -24.28
C THR A 125 28.20 -16.17 -23.80
N MET A 126 28.16 -16.99 -22.74
CA MET A 126 29.31 -17.67 -22.14
C MET A 126 30.49 -16.72 -21.86
N LEU A 127 30.21 -15.50 -21.39
CA LEU A 127 31.22 -14.46 -21.20
C LEU A 127 32.27 -14.88 -20.15
N MET A 128 31.82 -15.48 -19.05
CA MET A 128 32.68 -16.01 -17.99
C MET A 128 33.60 -17.13 -18.51
N GLU A 129 33.06 -18.09 -19.26
CA GLU A 129 33.80 -19.21 -19.83
C GLU A 129 34.79 -18.73 -20.90
N ARG A 130 34.44 -17.69 -21.66
CA ARG A 130 35.36 -17.02 -22.61
C ARG A 130 36.51 -16.32 -21.88
N ILE A 131 36.27 -15.72 -20.70
CA ILE A 131 37.33 -15.14 -19.85
C ILE A 131 38.22 -16.25 -19.28
N ILE A 132 37.63 -17.35 -18.78
CA ILE A 132 38.39 -18.50 -18.27
C ILE A 132 39.26 -19.11 -19.38
N GLN A 133 38.74 -19.27 -20.60
CA GLN A 133 39.52 -19.73 -21.76
C GLN A 133 40.72 -18.79 -22.02
N LEU A 134 40.50 -17.47 -22.06
CA LEU A 134 41.55 -16.47 -22.26
C LEU A 134 42.62 -16.49 -21.14
N VAL A 135 42.21 -16.59 -19.87
CA VAL A 135 43.14 -16.68 -18.74
C VAL A 135 43.94 -17.99 -18.76
N SER A 136 43.32 -19.09 -19.19
CA SER A 136 43.95 -20.42 -19.27
C SER A 136 45.00 -20.54 -20.38
N SER A 137 44.79 -19.85 -21.52
CA SER A 137 45.67 -19.92 -22.70
C SER A 137 46.96 -19.10 -22.57
N LEU A 138 47.00 -18.12 -21.65
CA LEU A 138 48.16 -17.27 -21.43
C LEU A 138 49.30 -18.02 -20.69
N PRO A 139 50.59 -17.75 -21.03
CA PRO A 139 51.73 -18.34 -20.33
C PRO A 139 51.71 -18.11 -18.81
N GLY A 140 52.19 -19.08 -18.03
CA GLY A 140 52.17 -19.01 -16.56
C GLY A 140 53.00 -17.89 -15.93
N ASN A 141 53.92 -17.29 -16.68
CA ASN A 141 54.71 -16.11 -16.30
C ASN A 141 54.17 -14.78 -16.90
N SER A 142 53.00 -14.80 -17.54
CA SER A 142 52.39 -13.60 -18.13
C SER A 142 51.81 -12.69 -17.05
N LYS A 143 52.26 -11.43 -17.01
CA LYS A 143 51.66 -10.42 -16.13
C LYS A 143 50.16 -10.25 -16.43
N THR A 144 49.78 -10.20 -17.70
CA THR A 144 48.36 -10.09 -18.12
C THR A 144 47.51 -11.24 -17.59
N ARG A 145 48.07 -12.45 -17.45
CA ARG A 145 47.37 -13.59 -16.83
C ARG A 145 47.12 -13.33 -15.34
N VAL A 146 48.10 -12.81 -14.62
CA VAL A 146 47.95 -12.46 -13.19
C VAL A 146 46.94 -11.32 -13.03
N ASP A 147 47.08 -10.24 -13.79
CA ASP A 147 46.19 -9.07 -13.73
C ASP A 147 44.72 -9.48 -14.03
N LEU A 148 44.48 -10.33 -15.05
CA LEU A 148 43.14 -10.87 -15.35
C LEU A 148 42.64 -11.89 -14.31
N THR A 149 43.51 -12.72 -13.75
CA THR A 149 43.13 -13.69 -12.70
C THR A 149 42.69 -12.95 -11.45
N ASN A 150 43.41 -11.91 -11.05
CA ASN A 150 43.06 -11.08 -9.89
C ASN A 150 41.72 -10.35 -10.13
N ALA A 151 41.54 -9.72 -11.29
CA ALA A 151 40.28 -9.05 -11.61
C ALA A 151 39.07 -10.01 -11.66
N PHE A 152 39.28 -11.27 -12.05
CA PHE A 152 38.25 -12.32 -12.02
C PHE A 152 37.99 -12.85 -10.60
N LEU A 153 39.02 -12.97 -9.76
CA LEU A 153 38.87 -13.30 -8.34
C LEU A 153 38.13 -12.18 -7.57
N ASP A 154 38.43 -10.91 -7.84
CA ASP A 154 37.73 -9.76 -7.27
C ASP A 154 36.24 -9.75 -7.68
N GLU A 155 35.94 -10.16 -8.92
CA GLU A 155 34.56 -10.24 -9.44
C GLU A 155 33.78 -11.42 -8.84
N LEU A 156 34.39 -12.61 -8.72
CA LEU A 156 33.79 -13.76 -8.05
C LEU A 156 33.60 -13.55 -6.54
N TRP A 157 34.56 -12.90 -5.88
CA TRP A 157 34.45 -12.51 -4.46
C TRP A 157 33.36 -11.44 -4.26
N GLY A 158 33.35 -10.41 -5.12
CA GLY A 158 32.31 -9.37 -5.10
C GLY A 158 30.90 -9.85 -5.49
N SER A 159 30.77 -11.08 -6.01
CA SER A 159 29.47 -11.69 -6.35
C SER A 159 28.72 -12.28 -5.15
N LEU A 160 29.35 -12.34 -3.96
CA LEU A 160 28.75 -12.87 -2.74
C LEU A 160 28.86 -11.86 -1.57
N PRO A 161 27.89 -11.82 -0.65
CA PRO A 161 27.96 -10.94 0.51
C PRO A 161 29.01 -11.48 1.51
N HIS A 162 29.96 -10.63 1.89
CA HIS A 162 31.07 -10.96 2.77
C HIS A 162 31.22 -9.90 3.87
N PRO A 163 30.70 -10.15 5.10
CA PRO A 163 29.91 -11.32 5.54
C PRO A 163 28.47 -11.32 4.96
N PRO A 164 27.77 -12.46 4.98
CA PRO A 164 26.31 -12.49 4.77
C PRO A 164 25.58 -11.78 5.92
N LEU A 165 24.41 -11.20 5.63
CA LEU A 165 23.59 -10.46 6.61
C LEU A 165 22.26 -11.14 6.93
N SER A 166 21.73 -11.97 6.03
CA SER A 166 20.56 -12.83 6.29
C SER A 166 21.00 -14.29 6.50
N TYR A 167 20.32 -14.98 7.41
CA TYR A 167 20.68 -16.32 7.92
C TYR A 167 19.40 -17.15 8.11
N MET A 168 19.51 -18.47 7.99
CA MET A 168 18.39 -19.40 8.18
C MET A 168 18.37 -19.94 9.61
N GLY A 169 17.23 -19.82 10.30
CA GLY A 169 17.01 -20.31 11.66
C GLY A 169 15.91 -19.51 12.37
N GLU A 170 15.27 -20.08 13.39
CA GLU A 170 14.21 -19.38 14.12
C GLU A 170 14.73 -18.12 14.83
N GLU A 171 15.99 -18.16 15.28
CA GLU A 171 16.74 -17.04 15.88
C GLU A 171 17.03 -15.86 14.92
N TYR A 172 16.85 -16.05 13.59
CA TYR A 172 16.99 -15.00 12.58
C TYR A 172 15.71 -14.72 11.79
N ALA A 173 14.66 -15.53 11.94
CA ALA A 173 13.40 -15.37 11.22
C ALA A 173 12.56 -14.19 11.72
N TYR A 174 12.75 -13.81 12.99
CA TYR A 174 11.91 -12.85 13.71
C TYR A 174 12.75 -11.87 14.53
N ARG A 175 12.24 -10.66 14.74
CA ARG A 175 12.83 -9.67 15.66
C ARG A 175 12.85 -10.22 17.09
N SER A 176 14.04 -10.37 17.66
CA SER A 176 14.24 -10.69 19.09
C SER A 176 13.48 -9.71 19.98
N ALA A 177 13.07 -10.13 21.17
CA ALA A 177 12.31 -9.28 22.09
C ALA A 177 13.12 -8.08 22.64
N ASP A 178 14.46 -8.15 22.58
CA ASP A 178 15.40 -7.11 22.97
C ASP A 178 16.08 -6.41 21.77
N GLY A 179 15.65 -6.70 20.54
CA GLY A 179 16.28 -6.18 19.32
C GLY A 179 17.62 -6.84 18.93
N SER A 180 18.14 -7.80 19.71
CA SER A 180 19.38 -8.53 19.39
C SER A 180 19.28 -9.36 18.10
N ASN A 181 20.42 -9.83 17.58
CA ASN A 181 20.58 -10.58 16.32
C ASN A 181 20.16 -9.82 15.04
N ASN A 182 19.79 -8.54 15.11
CA ASN A 182 19.48 -7.72 13.94
C ASN A 182 20.70 -7.60 13.00
N ASN A 183 21.89 -7.39 13.56
CA ASN A 183 23.17 -7.66 12.89
C ASN A 183 23.71 -9.03 13.37
N PRO A 184 23.70 -10.11 12.55
CA PRO A 184 24.18 -11.43 12.97
C PRO A 184 25.68 -11.49 13.27
N THR A 185 26.47 -10.52 12.80
CA THR A 185 27.93 -10.47 13.04
C THR A 185 28.31 -9.69 14.29
N LEU A 186 27.40 -8.86 14.80
CA LEU A 186 27.48 -8.18 16.09
C LEU A 186 26.13 -8.29 16.81
N PRO A 187 25.75 -9.46 17.34
CA PRO A 187 24.40 -9.73 17.87
C PRO A 187 23.85 -8.75 18.91
N TRP A 188 24.73 -8.09 19.67
CA TRP A 188 24.38 -7.11 20.70
C TRP A 188 24.17 -5.69 20.16
N LEU A 189 24.55 -5.41 18.91
CA LEU A 189 24.45 -4.09 18.31
C LEU A 189 22.97 -3.69 18.19
N GLY A 190 22.62 -2.57 18.81
CA GLY A 190 21.25 -2.06 18.90
C GLY A 190 20.33 -2.83 19.85
N ALA A 191 20.85 -3.76 20.66
CA ALA A 191 20.05 -4.47 21.64
C ALA A 191 19.70 -3.60 22.85
N ALA A 192 18.56 -3.89 23.48
CA ALA A 192 18.12 -3.27 24.72
C ALA A 192 19.10 -3.50 25.88
N GLY A 193 19.22 -2.52 26.79
CA GLY A 193 20.14 -2.58 27.92
C GLY A 193 21.61 -2.29 27.57
N THR A 194 21.92 -1.84 26.35
CA THR A 194 23.29 -1.53 25.91
C THR A 194 23.66 -0.04 26.10
N PRO A 195 24.97 0.30 26.17
CA PRO A 195 25.40 1.69 26.26
C PRO A 195 25.05 2.53 25.03
N TYR A 196 24.72 3.80 25.23
CA TYR A 196 24.58 4.75 24.12
C TYR A 196 25.89 4.90 23.33
N ALA A 197 25.75 5.08 22.02
CA ALA A 197 26.86 5.52 21.17
C ALA A 197 27.23 6.99 21.45
N ARG A 198 28.35 7.42 20.86
CA ARG A 198 28.79 8.82 20.79
C ARG A 198 29.14 9.14 19.35
N SER A 199 28.52 10.18 18.81
CA SER A 199 28.75 10.67 17.44
C SER A 199 29.94 11.63 17.36
N ILE A 200 30.16 12.48 18.38
CA ILE A 200 31.18 13.55 18.36
C ILE A 200 32.16 13.47 19.53
N ALA A 201 33.42 13.80 19.26
CA ALA A 201 34.41 14.03 20.30
C ALA A 201 34.28 15.47 20.83
N PRO A 202 34.13 15.69 22.15
CA PRO A 202 34.28 17.01 22.74
C PRO A 202 35.77 17.39 22.74
N LEU A 203 36.16 18.37 21.93
CA LEU A 203 37.55 18.80 21.74
C LEU A 203 37.78 20.24 22.23
N THR A 204 36.71 21.03 22.31
CA THR A 204 36.70 22.42 22.75
C THR A 204 36.89 22.50 24.26
N ILE A 205 37.87 23.29 24.70
CA ILE A 205 38.07 23.58 26.12
C ILE A 205 36.95 24.53 26.57
N GLN A 206 36.01 24.00 27.35
CA GLN A 206 34.88 24.76 27.88
C GLN A 206 35.25 25.63 29.09
N PRO A 207 34.49 26.70 29.39
CA PRO A 207 34.60 27.45 30.63
C PRO A 207 34.44 26.54 31.87
N GLY A 208 35.20 26.84 32.92
CA GLY A 208 35.16 26.05 34.17
C GLY A 208 33.86 26.19 34.99
N GLY A 209 33.02 27.17 34.64
CA GLY A 209 31.65 27.30 35.13
C GLY A 209 30.73 27.52 33.94
N LEU A 210 29.83 26.58 33.68
CA LEU A 210 28.75 26.73 32.72
C LEU A 210 27.58 27.52 33.37
N PRO A 211 26.73 28.20 32.59
CA PRO A 211 25.58 28.94 33.14
C PRO A 211 24.60 28.01 33.86
N ASP A 212 23.84 28.56 34.82
CA ASP A 212 22.79 27.80 35.50
C ASP A 212 21.74 27.28 34.50
N ALA A 213 21.38 25.99 34.60
CA ALA A 213 20.46 25.35 33.66
C ALA A 213 19.03 25.93 33.74
N GLY A 214 18.62 26.44 34.91
CA GLY A 214 17.36 27.15 35.08
C GLY A 214 17.36 28.51 34.40
N LEU A 215 18.45 29.28 34.56
CA LEU A 215 18.64 30.56 33.87
C LEU A 215 18.71 30.39 32.34
N VAL A 216 19.39 29.33 31.85
CA VAL A 216 19.39 28.95 30.44
C VAL A 216 17.97 28.70 29.94
N PHE A 217 17.15 27.95 30.69
CA PHE A 217 15.74 27.74 30.33
C PHE A 217 14.97 29.06 30.32
N ASP A 218 15.06 29.86 31.38
CA ASP A 218 14.26 31.09 31.56
C ASP A 218 14.58 32.16 30.50
N CYS A 219 15.83 32.25 30.03
CA CYS A 219 16.25 33.23 29.02
C CYS A 219 16.09 32.76 27.57
N LEU A 220 16.26 31.45 27.29
CA LEU A 220 16.38 30.92 25.92
C LEU A 220 15.28 29.95 25.52
N PHE A 221 14.65 29.23 26.46
CA PHE A 221 13.68 28.17 26.14
C PHE A 221 12.24 28.58 26.45
N ALA A 222 12.01 29.25 27.59
CA ALA A 222 10.69 29.45 28.17
C ALA A 222 9.69 30.17 27.24
N ARG A 223 8.53 29.54 27.00
CA ARG A 223 7.44 30.09 26.17
C ARG A 223 6.94 31.43 26.71
N GLU A 224 7.16 32.50 25.94
CA GLU A 224 6.56 33.82 26.22
C GLU A 224 5.10 33.90 25.72
N LYS A 225 4.86 33.35 24.52
CA LYS A 225 3.57 33.31 23.84
C LYS A 225 3.47 32.02 23.02
N PHE A 226 2.28 31.45 22.90
CA PHE A 226 2.08 30.33 21.98
C PHE A 226 2.22 30.80 20.52
N THR A 227 3.16 30.21 19.79
CA THR A 227 3.41 30.52 18.37
C THR A 227 2.99 29.33 17.51
N PRO A 228 1.79 29.35 16.89
CA PRO A 228 1.26 28.20 16.15
C PRO A 228 2.06 27.92 14.88
N HIS A 229 2.48 26.67 14.72
CA HIS A 229 3.34 26.17 13.66
C HIS A 229 2.98 26.76 12.28
N PRO A 230 3.95 27.27 11.48
CA PRO A 230 3.64 28.05 10.29
C PRO A 230 2.88 27.24 9.23
N ASN A 231 3.32 26.00 8.94
CA ASN A 231 2.63 25.07 8.02
C ASN A 231 1.37 24.40 8.60
N LYS A 232 0.90 24.76 9.82
CA LYS A 232 -0.25 24.15 10.51
C LYS A 232 -0.21 22.60 10.60
N VAL A 233 0.98 22.10 10.95
CA VAL A 233 1.20 20.71 11.39
C VAL A 233 0.34 20.46 12.64
N SER A 234 -0.32 19.31 12.71
CA SER A 234 -1.20 18.96 13.84
C SER A 234 -0.40 18.42 15.04
N SER A 235 -0.97 18.41 16.24
CA SER A 235 -0.27 17.81 17.40
C SER A 235 -0.05 16.30 17.22
N LEU A 236 -0.92 15.59 16.48
CA LEU A 236 -0.74 14.17 16.15
C LEU A 236 0.58 13.84 15.42
N PHE A 237 1.18 14.80 14.71
CA PHE A 237 2.53 14.62 14.18
C PHE A 237 3.56 14.44 15.31
N PHE A 238 3.43 15.21 16.39
CA PHE A 238 4.31 15.16 17.56
C PHE A 238 3.94 14.04 18.55
N ASP A 239 2.70 13.57 18.57
CA ASP A 239 2.37 12.26 19.15
C ASP A 239 3.12 11.14 18.43
N TRP A 240 3.08 11.10 17.09
CA TRP A 240 3.82 10.10 16.30
C TRP A 240 5.35 10.23 16.49
N ALA A 241 5.87 11.46 16.60
CA ALA A 241 7.26 11.68 17.00
C ALA A 241 7.55 11.09 18.38
N SER A 242 6.67 11.31 19.37
CA SER A 242 6.83 10.79 20.74
C SER A 242 6.86 9.26 20.78
N LEU A 243 6.03 8.59 19.95
CA LEU A 243 6.11 7.15 19.71
C LEU A 243 7.49 6.75 19.17
N VAL A 244 7.91 7.32 18.03
CA VAL A 244 9.21 7.05 17.37
C VAL A 244 10.39 7.24 18.33
N ILE A 245 10.35 8.29 19.16
CA ILE A 245 11.39 8.62 20.14
C ILE A 245 11.40 7.63 21.29
N HIS A 246 10.23 7.23 21.82
CA HIS A 246 10.16 6.29 22.94
C HIS A 246 10.52 4.86 22.56
N ASP A 247 10.34 4.48 21.28
CA ASP A 247 10.74 3.19 20.70
C ASP A 247 12.27 3.00 20.69
N ILE A 248 13.05 4.09 20.64
CA ILE A 248 14.52 4.06 20.53
C ILE A 248 15.27 4.74 21.69
N PHE A 249 14.57 5.46 22.58
CA PHE A 249 15.17 6.14 23.74
C PHE A 249 14.44 5.87 25.06
N GLN A 250 15.13 5.18 25.98
CA GLN A 250 14.76 5.08 27.39
C GLN A 250 16.03 5.02 28.26
N THR A 251 16.58 6.17 28.66
CA THR A 251 17.79 6.23 29.50
C THR A 251 17.55 5.62 30.89
N ASP A 252 18.44 4.73 31.35
CA ASP A 252 18.39 4.23 32.73
C ASP A 252 18.79 5.32 33.75
N TYR A 253 17.91 5.60 34.73
CA TYR A 253 18.20 6.56 35.79
C TYR A 253 19.29 6.09 36.78
N ARG A 254 19.59 4.78 36.83
CA ARG A 254 20.65 4.22 37.69
C ARG A 254 22.01 4.27 37.02
N ASN A 255 22.04 4.09 35.70
CA ASN A 255 23.23 4.21 34.86
C ASN A 255 22.89 4.98 33.57
N SER A 256 22.98 6.31 33.61
CA SER A 256 22.57 7.18 32.48
C SER A 256 23.34 6.95 31.17
N HIS A 257 24.38 6.12 31.15
CA HIS A 257 25.06 5.72 29.93
C HIS A 257 24.34 4.62 29.14
N VAL A 258 23.30 3.98 29.70
CA VAL A 258 22.59 2.83 29.12
C VAL A 258 21.23 3.24 28.54
N ASN A 259 20.92 2.73 27.35
CA ASN A 259 19.58 2.71 26.78
C ASN A 259 18.86 1.43 27.21
N LYS A 260 17.67 1.52 27.79
CA LYS A 260 16.87 0.36 28.20
C LYS A 260 16.05 -0.25 27.07
N THR A 261 15.82 0.47 25.98
CA THR A 261 15.12 -0.02 24.80
C THR A 261 16.09 -0.30 23.65
N SER A 262 15.61 -0.91 22.57
CA SER A 262 16.42 -1.22 21.39
C SER A 262 16.87 0.06 20.65
N ALA A 263 17.80 -0.06 19.70
CA ALA A 263 18.17 1.04 18.80
C ALA A 263 17.45 0.95 17.44
N TYR A 264 16.32 0.23 17.39
CA TYR A 264 15.54 -0.06 16.18
C TYR A 264 14.11 0.41 16.34
N LEU A 265 13.48 0.79 15.23
CA LEU A 265 12.05 1.14 15.20
C LEU A 265 11.21 -0.15 15.20
N ASP A 266 11.28 -0.92 16.28
CA ASP A 266 10.79 -2.29 16.38
C ASP A 266 9.52 -2.45 17.25
N LEU A 267 8.85 -1.34 17.57
CA LEU A 267 7.63 -1.25 18.36
C LEU A 267 7.79 -1.86 19.76
N SER A 268 8.95 -1.69 20.39
CA SER A 268 9.21 -2.05 21.81
C SER A 268 8.19 -1.38 22.75
N ILE A 269 7.72 -0.17 22.41
CA ILE A 269 6.66 0.51 23.15
C ILE A 269 5.33 -0.26 23.18
N LEU A 270 5.06 -1.08 22.17
CA LEU A 270 3.91 -1.99 22.09
C LEU A 270 4.25 -3.38 22.63
N TYR A 271 5.38 -3.95 22.20
CA TYR A 271 5.76 -5.36 22.37
C TYR A 271 6.71 -5.67 23.54
N GLY A 272 7.23 -4.67 24.24
CA GLY A 272 8.23 -4.81 25.31
C GLY A 272 9.68 -4.67 24.84
N ASP A 273 10.55 -4.26 25.77
CA ASP A 273 12.00 -4.10 25.58
C ASP A 273 12.80 -5.41 25.74
N ASN A 274 12.12 -6.49 26.13
CA ASN A 274 12.69 -7.81 26.43
C ASN A 274 11.59 -8.88 26.48
N GLN A 275 11.97 -10.14 26.69
CA GLN A 275 11.02 -11.25 26.68
C GLN A 275 10.02 -11.26 27.85
N GLU A 276 10.37 -10.72 29.03
CA GLU A 276 9.43 -10.65 30.16
C GLU A 276 8.31 -9.65 29.86
N ASP A 277 8.64 -8.46 29.39
CA ASP A 277 7.67 -7.44 28.98
C ASP A 277 6.80 -7.92 27.80
N GLN A 278 7.39 -8.61 26.83
CA GLN A 278 6.65 -9.23 25.72
C GLN A 278 5.67 -10.31 26.20
N ASN A 279 6.03 -11.06 27.23
CA ASN A 279 5.13 -12.04 27.84
C ASN A 279 3.99 -11.37 28.63
N LEU A 280 4.17 -10.13 29.12
CA LEU A 280 3.12 -9.38 29.83
C LEU A 280 2.04 -8.82 28.91
N VAL A 281 2.33 -8.55 27.62
CA VAL A 281 1.35 -8.03 26.65
C VAL A 281 0.64 -9.11 25.82
N ARG A 282 1.19 -10.32 25.72
CA ARG A 282 0.60 -11.45 24.97
C ARG A 282 -0.56 -12.13 25.71
N THR A 283 -1.44 -12.75 24.93
CA THR A 283 -2.48 -13.68 25.40
C THR A 283 -2.04 -15.14 25.42
N PHE A 284 -0.97 -15.46 24.67
CA PHE A 284 -0.55 -16.83 24.35
C PHE A 284 -1.65 -17.67 23.66
N LYS A 285 -2.52 -17.03 22.89
CA LYS A 285 -3.55 -17.67 22.09
C LYS A 285 -3.71 -17.01 20.71
N ASP A 286 -3.69 -17.82 19.66
CA ASP A 286 -3.88 -17.43 18.25
C ASP A 286 -3.00 -16.22 17.83
N GLY A 287 -1.83 -16.03 18.47
CA GLY A 287 -0.86 -14.97 18.22
C GLY A 287 -1.14 -13.62 18.88
N LYS A 288 -2.23 -13.47 19.64
CA LYS A 288 -2.79 -12.14 19.97
C LYS A 288 -2.13 -11.43 21.15
N LEU A 289 -2.10 -10.10 21.07
CA LEU A 289 -1.95 -9.18 22.20
C LEU A 289 -3.25 -9.13 23.03
N LYS A 290 -3.13 -8.81 24.32
CA LYS A 290 -4.28 -8.50 25.18
C LYS A 290 -5.04 -7.28 24.62
N PRO A 291 -6.37 -7.19 24.75
CA PRO A 291 -7.15 -6.06 24.23
C PRO A 291 -6.63 -4.69 24.67
N ASP A 292 -6.51 -3.76 23.73
CA ASP A 292 -6.08 -2.36 23.93
C ASP A 292 -4.91 -2.22 24.92
N THR A 293 -3.84 -3.01 24.71
CA THR A 293 -2.72 -3.17 25.63
C THR A 293 -1.38 -2.91 24.94
N PHE A 294 -0.49 -2.18 25.60
CA PHE A 294 0.86 -1.84 25.14
C PHE A 294 1.85 -1.81 26.31
N SER A 295 3.14 -1.99 26.04
CA SER A 295 4.15 -2.23 27.08
C SER A 295 4.65 -0.97 27.80
N GLU A 296 4.85 0.15 27.08
CA GLU A 296 5.48 1.35 27.65
C GLU A 296 4.60 2.01 28.73
N GLN A 297 5.18 2.20 29.92
CA GLN A 297 4.53 2.85 31.06
C GLN A 297 4.57 4.39 30.97
N ARG A 298 5.61 4.97 30.34
CA ARG A 298 5.80 6.42 30.22
C ARG A 298 4.65 7.11 29.49
N LEU A 299 4.09 6.47 28.46
CA LEU A 299 2.99 7.03 27.65
C LEU A 299 1.67 7.20 28.42
N GLN A 300 1.54 6.64 29.63
CA GLN A 300 0.40 6.87 30.52
C GLN A 300 0.37 8.32 31.10
N ALA A 301 1.46 9.08 31.00
CA ALA A 301 1.55 10.49 31.42
C ALA A 301 1.77 11.47 30.24
N PHE A 302 1.68 10.98 29.00
CA PHE A 302 1.84 11.80 27.79
C PHE A 302 0.48 12.38 27.35
N PRO A 303 0.45 13.30 26.36
CA PRO A 303 -0.77 13.61 25.62
C PRO A 303 -1.50 12.33 25.19
N PRO A 304 -2.81 12.22 25.41
CA PRO A 304 -3.47 10.91 25.39
C PRO A 304 -3.59 10.30 23.99
N ALA A 305 -3.41 11.09 22.93
CA ALA A 305 -3.37 10.60 21.56
C ALA A 305 -2.17 9.64 21.31
N CYS A 306 -1.02 9.81 21.99
CA CYS A 306 0.05 8.80 22.04
C CYS A 306 -0.49 7.41 22.47
N SER A 307 -1.31 7.37 23.53
CA SER A 307 -1.91 6.13 24.01
C SER A 307 -3.00 5.59 23.08
N VAL A 308 -3.76 6.47 22.41
CA VAL A 308 -4.71 6.05 21.36
C VAL A 308 -3.98 5.42 20.15
N LEU A 309 -2.87 5.99 19.69
CA LEU A 309 -2.05 5.41 18.61
C LEU A 309 -1.50 4.02 18.98
N MET A 310 -1.13 3.79 20.24
CA MET A 310 -0.77 2.46 20.75
C MET A 310 -1.96 1.49 20.74
N VAL A 311 -3.15 1.93 21.14
CA VAL A 311 -4.38 1.12 21.02
C VAL A 311 -4.68 0.76 19.56
N MET A 312 -4.53 1.71 18.63
CA MET A 312 -4.73 1.49 17.20
C MET A 312 -3.77 0.41 16.65
N LEU A 313 -2.48 0.46 17.01
CA LEU A 313 -1.49 -0.53 16.60
C LEU A 313 -1.70 -1.90 17.28
N SER A 314 -2.14 -1.93 18.54
CA SER A 314 -2.53 -3.15 19.25
C SER A 314 -3.72 -3.85 18.58
N ARG A 315 -4.76 -3.09 18.18
CA ARG A 315 -5.91 -3.60 17.42
C ARG A 315 -5.51 -4.09 16.03
N PHE A 316 -4.66 -3.34 15.33
CA PHE A 316 -4.15 -3.74 14.01
C PHE A 316 -3.37 -5.06 14.06
N HIS A 317 -2.50 -5.26 15.06
CA HIS A 317 -1.81 -6.54 15.27
C HIS A 317 -2.80 -7.71 15.44
N ASN A 318 -3.81 -7.54 16.30
CA ASN A 318 -4.79 -8.60 16.57
C ASN A 318 -5.61 -8.98 15.34
N TRP A 319 -6.03 -8.00 14.52
CA TRP A 319 -6.64 -8.25 13.22
C TRP A 319 -5.67 -8.96 12.25
N VAL A 320 -4.41 -8.53 12.18
CA VAL A 320 -3.39 -9.15 11.32
C VAL A 320 -3.17 -10.63 11.64
N VAL A 321 -3.11 -11.04 12.91
CA VAL A 321 -2.90 -12.46 13.24
C VAL A 321 -4.13 -13.33 12.98
N GLU A 322 -5.34 -12.77 13.05
CA GLU A 322 -6.58 -13.45 12.61
C GLU A 322 -6.54 -13.74 11.10
N GLU A 323 -6.19 -12.72 10.30
CA GLU A 323 -6.06 -12.84 8.85
C GLU A 323 -4.93 -13.79 8.44
N LEU A 324 -3.76 -13.72 9.09
CA LEU A 324 -2.66 -14.67 8.87
C LEU A 324 -3.09 -16.12 9.16
N ALA A 325 -3.83 -16.35 10.25
CA ALA A 325 -4.36 -17.66 10.61
C ALA A 325 -5.45 -18.15 9.63
N ALA A 326 -6.32 -17.26 9.15
CA ALA A 326 -7.39 -17.58 8.20
C ALA A 326 -6.86 -17.84 6.77
N ILE A 327 -5.84 -17.08 6.35
CA ILE A 327 -5.14 -17.30 5.07
C ILE A 327 -4.28 -18.56 5.17
N ASN A 328 -3.54 -18.77 6.26
CA ASN A 328 -2.58 -19.87 6.43
C ASN A 328 -1.69 -20.07 5.18
N GLU A 329 -0.88 -19.06 4.86
CA GLU A 329 -0.06 -19.09 3.65
C GLU A 329 0.94 -20.26 3.68
N ASN A 330 0.94 -21.09 2.64
CA ASN A 330 1.84 -22.24 2.46
C ASN A 330 1.84 -23.25 3.63
N GLY A 331 0.81 -23.24 4.50
CA GLY A 331 0.75 -24.09 5.69
C GLY A 331 1.57 -23.60 6.90
N ARG A 332 2.07 -22.34 6.87
CA ARG A 332 2.85 -21.73 7.97
C ARG A 332 2.13 -21.76 9.32
N PHE A 333 0.81 -21.66 9.32
CA PHE A 333 -0.04 -21.52 10.49
C PHE A 333 -1.06 -22.67 10.56
N ASN A 334 -0.61 -23.89 10.25
CA ASN A 334 -1.41 -25.09 10.47
C ASN A 334 -1.71 -25.26 11.97
N LYS A 335 -2.99 -25.31 12.34
CA LYS A 335 -3.39 -25.67 13.71
C LYS A 335 -2.90 -27.09 14.04
N PRO A 336 -2.37 -27.35 15.26
CA PRO A 336 -1.86 -28.67 15.64
C PRO A 336 -2.88 -29.81 15.45
N ASP A 337 -2.38 -30.98 15.06
CA ASP A 337 -3.22 -32.18 14.87
C ASP A 337 -3.80 -32.62 16.23
N PRO A 338 -5.14 -32.75 16.37
CA PRO A 338 -5.80 -33.12 17.62
C PRO A 338 -5.50 -34.55 18.10
N ARG A 339 -4.71 -35.33 17.34
CA ARG A 339 -4.26 -36.70 17.67
C ARG A 339 -2.83 -36.75 18.23
N LEU A 340 -2.17 -35.60 18.41
CA LEU A 340 -0.87 -35.53 19.09
C LEU A 340 -1.00 -35.91 20.58
N ASP A 341 0.06 -36.47 21.16
CA ASP A 341 0.19 -36.56 22.62
C ASP A 341 0.31 -35.17 23.27
N GLU A 342 -0.09 -35.06 24.53
CA GLU A 342 -0.28 -33.80 25.25
C GLU A 342 0.97 -32.88 25.22
N GLU A 343 2.16 -33.46 25.41
CA GLU A 343 3.44 -32.73 25.37
C GLU A 343 3.77 -32.18 23.97
N LYS A 344 3.55 -32.96 22.90
CA LYS A 344 3.74 -32.46 21.52
C LYS A 344 2.64 -31.49 21.11
N ALA A 345 1.40 -31.74 21.53
CA ALA A 345 0.27 -30.85 21.28
C ALA A 345 0.54 -29.47 21.90
N LYS A 346 0.95 -29.42 23.17
CA LYS A 346 1.35 -28.19 23.86
C LYS A 346 2.44 -27.43 23.10
N LYS A 347 3.56 -28.08 22.78
CA LYS A 347 4.67 -27.45 22.04
C LYS A 347 4.28 -26.98 20.64
N ALA A 348 3.38 -27.71 19.97
CA ALA A 348 2.84 -27.30 18.67
C ALA A 348 1.89 -26.10 18.78
N TRP A 349 1.09 -25.98 19.86
CA TRP A 349 0.27 -24.80 20.13
C TRP A 349 1.12 -23.58 20.53
N GLU A 350 2.15 -23.77 21.35
CA GLU A 350 3.13 -22.73 21.71
C GLU A 350 3.86 -22.20 20.45
N LYS A 351 4.26 -23.09 19.54
CA LYS A 351 4.85 -22.67 18.25
C LYS A 351 3.83 -21.98 17.33
N TYR A 352 2.62 -22.52 17.20
CA TYR A 352 1.54 -21.91 16.39
C TYR A 352 1.22 -20.48 16.85
N ASP A 353 1.10 -20.25 18.16
CA ASP A 353 0.93 -18.92 18.73
C ASP A 353 2.14 -18.01 18.44
N ASN A 354 3.36 -18.50 18.63
CA ASN A 354 4.55 -17.69 18.43
C ASN A 354 4.83 -17.34 16.97
N ASP A 355 4.61 -18.26 16.01
CA ASP A 355 4.79 -17.97 14.59
C ASP A 355 3.78 -16.94 14.09
N LEU A 356 2.53 -16.99 14.58
CA LEU A 356 1.52 -15.97 14.31
C LEU A 356 1.91 -14.63 14.95
N PHE A 357 2.20 -14.60 16.26
CA PHE A 357 2.59 -13.39 16.97
C PHE A 357 3.79 -12.70 16.31
N GLN A 358 4.87 -13.43 16.00
CA GLN A 358 6.07 -12.85 15.41
C GLN A 358 5.88 -12.42 13.95
N THR A 359 5.09 -13.15 13.14
CA THR A 359 4.74 -12.69 11.79
C THR A 359 3.85 -11.43 11.87
N GLY A 360 2.90 -11.39 12.80
CA GLY A 360 2.07 -10.22 13.07
C GLY A 360 2.86 -9.01 13.58
N ARG A 361 3.90 -9.23 14.39
CA ARG A 361 4.88 -8.21 14.79
C ARG A 361 5.60 -7.65 13.56
N LEU A 362 6.17 -8.50 12.70
CA LEU A 362 6.85 -8.05 11.46
C LEU A 362 5.92 -7.24 10.54
N VAL A 363 4.68 -7.68 10.35
CA VAL A 363 3.69 -6.96 9.51
C VAL A 363 3.28 -5.62 10.14
N THR A 364 3.04 -5.58 11.46
CA THR A 364 2.68 -4.34 12.17
C THR A 364 3.83 -3.31 12.17
N CYS A 365 5.07 -3.77 12.37
CA CYS A 365 6.28 -2.99 12.14
C CYS A 365 6.34 -2.48 10.68
N GLY A 366 5.98 -3.31 9.71
CA GLY A 366 5.85 -2.94 8.30
C GLY A 366 4.87 -1.79 8.03
N LEU A 367 3.74 -1.73 8.74
CA LEU A 367 2.82 -0.58 8.66
C LEU A 367 3.41 0.66 9.35
N PHE A 368 3.96 0.50 10.55
CA PHE A 368 4.58 1.59 11.33
C PHE A 368 5.71 2.29 10.56
N ILE A 369 6.60 1.53 9.89
CA ILE A 369 7.66 2.12 9.07
C ILE A 369 7.12 2.79 7.80
N ASN A 370 6.09 2.23 7.17
CA ASN A 370 5.53 2.85 5.97
C ASN A 370 4.81 4.17 6.31
N ILE A 371 4.09 4.25 7.43
CA ILE A 371 3.55 5.52 7.95
C ILE A 371 4.71 6.50 8.29
N THR A 372 5.77 6.01 8.93
CA THR A 372 6.92 6.84 9.31
C THR A 372 7.65 7.43 8.09
N LEU A 373 7.71 6.70 6.96
CA LEU A 373 8.35 7.16 5.72
C LEU A 373 7.41 7.93 4.78
N TYR A 374 6.14 7.55 4.70
CA TYR A 374 5.20 8.10 3.70
C TYR A 374 4.12 9.03 4.25
N ASP A 375 3.93 9.16 5.55
CA ASP A 375 3.03 10.16 6.14
C ASP A 375 3.85 11.18 6.96
N TYR A 376 4.68 10.67 7.88
CA TYR A 376 5.50 11.45 8.80
C TYR A 376 6.70 12.14 8.12
N LEU A 377 7.61 11.39 7.49
CA LEU A 377 8.77 11.99 6.81
C LEU A 377 8.35 12.90 5.63
N ARG A 378 7.26 12.58 4.92
CA ARG A 378 6.67 13.51 3.92
C ARG A 378 6.20 14.83 4.55
N THR A 379 5.67 14.80 5.77
CA THR A 379 5.32 16.00 6.54
C THR A 379 6.58 16.77 6.96
N ILE A 380 7.65 16.09 7.41
CA ILE A 380 8.94 16.72 7.77
C ILE A 380 9.50 17.57 6.63
N VAL A 381 9.52 17.04 5.40
CA VAL A 381 10.06 17.73 4.21
C VAL A 381 8.98 18.37 3.31
N ASN A 382 7.80 18.67 3.86
CA ASN A 382 6.71 19.41 3.20
C ASN A 382 6.18 18.83 1.88
N LEU A 383 6.44 17.55 1.60
CA LEU A 383 6.08 16.89 0.34
C LEU A 383 4.56 16.72 0.16
N ASN A 384 3.79 16.73 1.25
CA ASN A 384 2.32 16.70 1.23
C ASN A 384 1.70 17.96 0.59
N ARG A 385 2.48 19.04 0.43
CA ARG A 385 2.11 20.25 -0.32
C ARG A 385 2.48 20.17 -1.81
N SER A 386 2.75 18.98 -2.33
CA SER A 386 3.11 18.74 -3.73
C SER A 386 2.47 17.44 -4.25
N ASN A 387 2.24 17.35 -5.56
CA ASN A 387 1.81 16.09 -6.19
C ASN A 387 2.99 15.13 -6.49
N SER A 388 4.22 15.44 -6.07
CA SER A 388 5.41 14.64 -6.38
C SER A 388 5.38 13.27 -5.71
N THR A 389 5.59 12.21 -6.48
CA THR A 389 5.73 10.83 -6.00
C THR A 389 7.10 10.53 -5.38
N TRP A 390 8.07 11.44 -5.49
CA TRP A 390 9.38 11.29 -4.85
C TRP A 390 9.25 11.26 -3.31
N CYS A 391 10.03 10.41 -2.67
CA CYS A 391 10.17 10.34 -1.22
C CYS A 391 11.60 9.92 -0.85
N LEU A 392 12.07 10.33 0.33
CA LEU A 392 13.33 9.87 0.90
C LEU A 392 13.11 8.52 1.60
N ASP A 393 13.08 7.42 0.85
CA ASP A 393 13.00 6.07 1.42
C ASP A 393 14.41 5.45 1.60
N PRO A 394 14.90 5.25 2.84
CA PRO A 394 16.24 4.71 3.08
C PRO A 394 16.43 3.25 2.64
N ARG A 395 15.35 2.54 2.27
CA ARG A 395 15.36 1.11 1.91
C ARG A 395 15.66 0.86 0.44
N VAL A 396 15.73 1.90 -0.39
CA VAL A 396 16.01 1.81 -1.84
C VAL A 396 17.29 1.00 -2.10
N GLN A 397 17.19 -0.02 -2.94
CA GLN A 397 18.36 -0.76 -3.43
C GLN A 397 19.15 0.15 -4.38
N MET A 398 20.45 0.29 -4.14
CA MET A 398 21.32 1.18 -4.90
C MET A 398 22.19 0.37 -5.84
N GLU A 399 22.12 0.66 -7.13
CA GLU A 399 22.91 -0.04 -8.14
C GLU A 399 24.37 0.45 -8.20
N GLY A 400 25.26 -0.42 -8.69
CA GLY A 400 26.66 -0.10 -8.98
C GLY A 400 27.63 -0.37 -7.82
N THR A 401 28.93 -0.24 -8.13
CA THR A 401 30.05 -0.74 -7.30
C THR A 401 30.40 0.12 -6.08
N LYS A 402 29.56 1.09 -5.72
CA LYS A 402 29.72 1.99 -4.55
C LYS A 402 28.37 2.33 -3.89
N SER A 403 27.47 1.36 -3.81
CA SER A 403 26.21 1.48 -3.07
C SER A 403 26.45 1.72 -1.57
N THR A 404 25.61 2.54 -0.92
CA THR A 404 25.60 2.64 0.55
C THR A 404 25.13 1.31 1.16
N PRO A 405 25.83 0.72 2.15
CA PRO A 405 25.41 -0.53 2.79
C PRO A 405 24.01 -0.47 3.44
N SER A 406 23.45 -1.63 3.74
CA SER A 406 22.16 -1.79 4.44
C SER A 406 22.16 -3.05 5.31
N GLY A 407 21.40 -3.08 6.41
CA GLY A 407 21.32 -4.23 7.31
C GLY A 407 22.55 -4.43 8.21
N LEU A 408 23.31 -3.37 8.48
CA LEU A 408 24.51 -3.41 9.34
C LEU A 408 24.22 -3.16 10.84
N GLY A 409 22.95 -3.01 11.21
CA GLY A 409 22.52 -2.62 12.55
C GLY A 409 22.61 -1.11 12.81
N ASN A 410 22.20 -0.70 14.01
CA ASN A 410 22.22 0.69 14.47
C ASN A 410 22.61 0.75 15.97
N GLN A 411 23.10 1.88 16.45
CA GLN A 411 23.25 2.18 17.88
C GLN A 411 22.96 3.66 18.10
N CYS A 412 21.86 3.98 18.81
CA CYS A 412 21.48 5.36 19.07
C CYS A 412 22.53 6.07 19.96
N SER A 413 22.79 7.36 19.70
CA SER A 413 23.80 8.14 20.41
C SER A 413 23.21 9.13 21.41
N VAL A 414 24.03 9.58 22.36
CA VAL A 414 23.65 10.64 23.31
C VAL A 414 23.35 11.98 22.61
N GLU A 415 24.00 12.26 21.48
CA GLU A 415 23.74 13.46 20.69
C GLU A 415 22.38 13.41 19.99
N PHE A 416 21.98 12.25 19.45
CA PHE A 416 20.64 12.08 18.89
C PHE A 416 19.56 12.10 19.99
N ASN A 417 19.81 11.53 21.18
CA ASN A 417 18.88 11.63 22.31
C ASN A 417 18.54 13.09 22.70
N LEU A 418 19.48 14.02 22.48
CA LEU A 418 19.26 15.45 22.70
C LEU A 418 18.56 16.10 21.49
N ALA A 419 18.92 15.74 20.26
CA ALA A 419 18.37 16.30 19.03
C ALA A 419 16.90 15.96 18.73
N TYR A 420 16.32 14.95 19.38
CA TYR A 420 14.90 14.58 19.24
C TYR A 420 13.95 15.26 20.24
N ARG A 421 14.44 16.07 21.18
CA ARG A 421 13.61 16.69 22.23
C ARG A 421 12.90 17.94 21.72
N TRP A 422 11.86 17.74 20.91
CA TRP A 422 11.18 18.80 20.17
C TRP A 422 10.13 19.58 20.99
N HIS A 423 10.40 19.80 22.28
CA HIS A 423 9.40 20.32 23.22
C HIS A 423 8.93 21.75 22.90
N SER A 424 9.68 22.55 22.14
CA SER A 424 9.20 23.84 21.57
C SER A 424 7.89 23.70 20.79
N ALA A 425 7.68 22.55 20.14
CA ALA A 425 6.57 22.30 19.21
C ALA A 425 5.29 21.73 19.86
N ILE A 426 5.29 21.49 21.17
CA ILE A 426 4.11 21.03 21.93
C ILE A 426 2.95 22.02 21.79
N SER A 427 1.71 21.54 21.59
CA SER A 427 0.55 22.40 21.33
C SER A 427 0.14 23.25 22.55
N ALA A 428 -0.90 24.07 22.40
CA ALA A 428 -1.51 24.78 23.52
C ALA A 428 -2.34 23.85 24.43
N ASN A 429 -3.00 22.82 23.86
CA ASN A 429 -3.78 21.87 24.67
C ASN A 429 -2.88 20.81 25.31
N ASP A 430 -1.77 20.42 24.68
CA ASP A 430 -0.78 19.50 25.26
C ASP A 430 -0.02 20.16 26.43
N GLU A 431 0.31 21.47 26.32
CA GLU A 431 0.83 22.26 27.45
C GLU A 431 -0.16 22.29 28.61
N LYS A 432 -1.44 22.57 28.34
CA LYS A 432 -2.51 22.55 29.35
C LYS A 432 -2.69 21.17 29.97
N TRP A 433 -2.71 20.09 29.17
CA TRP A 433 -2.81 18.71 29.64
C TRP A 433 -1.67 18.37 30.59
N THR A 434 -0.46 18.83 30.28
CA THR A 434 0.71 18.59 31.14
C THR A 434 0.58 19.34 32.47
N GLU A 435 0.08 20.59 32.49
CA GLU A 435 -0.20 21.29 33.75
C GLU A 435 -1.29 20.58 34.58
N GLU A 436 -2.36 20.08 33.95
CA GLU A 436 -3.40 19.30 34.63
C GLU A 436 -2.83 18.02 35.27
N ILE A 437 -1.91 17.32 34.61
CA ILE A 437 -1.18 16.17 35.19
C ILE A 437 -0.26 16.60 36.36
N TYR A 438 0.35 17.79 36.33
CA TYR A 438 1.12 18.31 37.47
C TYR A 438 0.20 18.63 38.66
N GLU A 439 -0.97 19.22 38.43
CA GLU A 439 -1.97 19.45 39.50
C GLU A 439 -2.47 18.13 40.11
N GLU A 440 -2.76 17.11 39.30
CA GLU A 440 -3.17 15.77 39.78
C GLU A 440 -2.08 15.06 40.59
N LEU A 441 -0.81 15.08 40.13
CA LEU A 441 0.28 14.33 40.76
C LEU A 441 0.90 15.06 41.96
N MET A 442 0.93 16.39 41.94
CA MET A 442 1.69 17.23 42.89
C MET A 442 0.79 18.12 43.76
N GLY A 443 -0.49 18.30 43.41
CA GLY A 443 -1.44 19.14 44.13
C GLY A 443 -1.23 20.66 43.95
N LYS A 444 -0.46 21.07 42.93
CA LYS A 444 -0.16 22.48 42.61
C LYS A 444 0.32 22.62 41.14
N PRO A 445 0.27 23.83 40.55
CA PRO A 445 0.78 24.10 39.20
C PRO A 445 2.28 23.84 39.07
N ALA A 446 2.75 23.47 37.87
CA ALA A 446 4.13 23.05 37.65
C ALA A 446 5.18 24.11 37.98
N ALA A 447 4.84 25.39 37.82
CA ALA A 447 5.69 26.53 38.18
C ALA A 447 6.05 26.59 39.69
N GLU A 448 5.27 25.93 40.56
CA GLU A 448 5.51 25.85 42.00
C GLU A 448 6.14 24.51 42.45
N VAL A 449 6.35 23.56 41.53
CA VAL A 449 6.89 22.22 41.82
C VAL A 449 8.41 22.25 41.77
N SER A 450 9.04 22.04 42.93
CA SER A 450 10.49 21.92 43.02
C SER A 450 10.98 20.61 42.37
N MET A 451 12.25 20.60 41.92
CA MET A 451 12.88 19.41 41.33
C MET A 451 12.78 18.16 42.23
N GLN A 452 12.88 18.34 43.55
CA GLN A 452 12.77 17.25 44.51
C GLN A 452 11.33 16.70 44.59
N GLU A 453 10.32 17.58 44.58
CA GLU A 453 8.91 17.17 44.55
C GLU A 453 8.58 16.45 43.25
N LEU A 454 9.04 16.96 42.10
CA LEU A 454 8.85 16.32 40.79
C LEU A 454 9.42 14.88 40.77
N LEU A 455 10.67 14.70 41.20
CA LEU A 455 11.31 13.37 41.22
C LEU A 455 10.62 12.41 42.21
N LEU A 456 10.14 12.91 43.35
CA LEU A 456 9.37 12.10 44.31
C LEU A 456 7.97 11.73 43.79
N GLY A 457 7.29 12.66 43.12
CA GLY A 457 5.96 12.47 42.56
C GLY A 457 5.96 11.56 41.33
N LEU A 458 6.90 11.73 40.39
CA LEU A 458 7.10 10.79 39.28
C LEU A 458 7.46 9.39 39.78
N GLY A 459 8.37 9.29 40.77
CA GLY A 459 8.71 8.03 41.40
C GLY A 459 7.56 7.40 42.20
N LYS A 460 6.60 8.20 42.68
CA LYS A 460 5.34 7.70 43.27
C LYS A 460 4.43 7.15 42.17
N TYR A 461 4.18 7.93 41.12
CA TYR A 461 3.33 7.57 39.99
C TYR A 461 3.79 6.25 39.32
N GLU A 462 5.09 6.08 39.06
CA GLU A 462 5.67 4.83 38.54
C GLU A 462 5.32 3.60 39.40
N ARG A 463 5.24 3.75 40.73
CA ARG A 463 4.88 2.66 41.65
C ARG A 463 3.38 2.39 41.74
N GLU A 464 2.55 3.35 41.31
CA GLU A 464 1.08 3.26 41.32
C GLU A 464 0.54 2.74 39.98
N ILE A 465 1.29 2.87 38.87
CA ILE A 465 0.98 2.23 37.60
C ILE A 465 0.92 0.69 37.77
N PRO A 466 -0.17 0.03 37.34
CA PRO A 466 -0.25 -1.43 37.35
C PRO A 466 0.85 -2.11 36.51
N LYS A 467 1.59 -3.04 37.12
CA LYS A 467 2.62 -3.83 36.42
C LYS A 467 2.07 -4.57 35.21
N ASP A 468 0.93 -5.23 35.36
CA ASP A 468 0.19 -5.91 34.29
C ASP A 468 -0.38 -4.87 33.30
N PRO A 469 0.14 -4.77 32.06
CA PRO A 469 -0.19 -3.66 31.17
C PRO A 469 -1.68 -3.56 30.81
N SER A 470 -2.38 -4.70 30.79
CA SER A 470 -3.83 -4.77 30.53
C SER A 470 -4.72 -4.18 31.63
N LYS A 471 -4.14 -3.78 32.76
CA LYS A 471 -4.83 -3.07 33.86
C LYS A 471 -4.57 -1.56 33.86
N ARG A 472 -3.73 -1.05 32.96
CA ARG A 472 -3.40 0.38 32.85
C ARG A 472 -4.50 1.14 32.11
N THR A 473 -4.69 2.40 32.48
CA THR A 473 -5.72 3.32 32.00
C THR A 473 -5.13 4.72 31.89
N PHE A 474 -5.45 5.44 30.81
CA PHE A 474 -5.00 6.80 30.55
C PHE A 474 -6.20 7.75 30.43
N ALA A 475 -5.98 9.06 30.63
CA ALA A 475 -6.98 10.12 30.50
C ALA A 475 -8.36 9.87 31.16
N GLY A 476 -8.37 9.23 32.33
CA GLY A 476 -9.60 8.87 33.04
C GLY A 476 -10.47 7.81 32.35
N LEU A 477 -10.05 7.27 31.20
CA LEU A 477 -10.80 6.27 30.44
C LEU A 477 -10.89 4.95 31.21
N LYS A 478 -12.06 4.30 31.09
CA LYS A 478 -12.35 3.02 31.73
C LYS A 478 -12.36 1.91 30.68
N ARG A 479 -11.81 0.76 31.04
CA ARG A 479 -11.93 -0.45 30.23
C ARG A 479 -13.32 -1.07 30.38
N GLN A 480 -13.81 -1.66 29.29
CA GLN A 480 -15.04 -2.44 29.21
C GLN A 480 -14.80 -3.86 29.76
N GLU A 481 -15.85 -4.68 29.87
CA GLU A 481 -15.75 -6.04 30.43
C GLU A 481 -14.86 -6.99 29.60
N ASP A 482 -14.68 -6.72 28.30
CA ASP A 482 -13.77 -7.43 27.40
C ASP A 482 -12.31 -6.92 27.48
N GLY A 483 -12.04 -5.87 28.24
CA GLY A 483 -10.74 -5.22 28.39
C GLY A 483 -10.43 -4.10 27.40
N THR A 484 -11.27 -3.84 26.39
CA THR A 484 -11.12 -2.71 25.45
C THR A 484 -11.45 -1.37 26.09
N PHE A 485 -11.10 -0.25 25.45
CA PHE A 485 -11.71 1.05 25.71
C PHE A 485 -12.83 1.33 24.70
N LYS A 486 -13.79 2.17 25.08
CA LYS A 486 -14.90 2.59 24.23
C LYS A 486 -14.40 3.45 23.07
N ASP A 487 -14.70 3.02 21.84
CA ASP A 487 -14.25 3.69 20.61
C ASP A 487 -14.57 5.19 20.55
N GLU A 488 -15.76 5.60 20.99
CA GLU A 488 -16.19 7.01 20.97
C GLU A 488 -15.22 7.92 21.74
N ASP A 489 -14.71 7.45 22.88
CA ASP A 489 -13.83 8.24 23.74
C ASP A 489 -12.42 8.31 23.12
N LEU A 490 -11.94 7.19 22.55
CA LEU A 490 -10.67 7.10 21.82
C LEU A 490 -10.65 7.99 20.57
N VAL A 491 -11.69 7.95 19.73
CA VAL A 491 -11.72 8.76 18.50
C VAL A 491 -11.90 10.24 18.78
N ASN A 492 -12.59 10.63 19.86
CA ASN A 492 -12.69 12.03 20.25
C ASN A 492 -11.32 12.62 20.64
N ILE A 493 -10.48 11.85 21.35
CA ILE A 493 -9.08 12.21 21.62
C ILE A 493 -8.30 12.34 20.30
N LEU A 494 -8.40 11.34 19.41
CA LEU A 494 -7.71 11.34 18.11
C LEU A 494 -8.09 12.53 17.22
N PHE A 495 -9.39 12.86 17.11
CA PHE A 495 -9.86 13.98 16.28
C PHE A 495 -9.43 15.33 16.86
N ASN A 496 -9.40 15.47 18.19
CA ASN A 496 -8.88 16.68 18.83
C ASN A 496 -7.39 16.88 18.51
N ALA A 497 -6.56 15.84 18.57
CA ALA A 497 -5.13 15.93 18.22
C ALA A 497 -4.86 16.12 16.69
N ILE A 498 -5.81 15.75 15.83
CA ILE A 498 -5.77 16.04 14.39
C ILE A 498 -6.14 17.50 14.10
N GLU A 499 -7.07 18.08 14.85
CA GLU A 499 -7.53 19.47 14.69
C GLU A 499 -6.64 20.50 15.40
N ASP A 500 -5.96 20.10 16.48
CA ASP A 500 -5.07 20.99 17.23
C ASP A 500 -3.76 21.29 16.47
N VAL A 501 -3.25 22.51 16.65
CA VAL A 501 -2.09 23.03 15.94
C VAL A 501 -0.87 22.93 16.85
N ALA A 502 0.17 22.26 16.36
CA ALA A 502 1.47 22.25 17.02
C ALA A 502 2.05 23.66 17.15
N SER A 503 3.00 23.84 18.06
CA SER A 503 3.81 25.06 18.16
C SER A 503 4.99 25.04 17.18
N SER A 504 5.62 26.19 16.92
CA SER A 504 6.87 26.30 16.16
C SER A 504 8.10 25.78 16.92
N PHE A 505 9.17 25.46 16.21
CA PHE A 505 10.51 25.29 16.81
C PHE A 505 11.16 26.65 17.16
N GLY A 506 12.32 26.58 17.82
CA GLY A 506 13.19 27.71 18.13
C GLY A 506 13.13 28.16 19.59
N ALA A 507 13.87 29.23 19.87
CA ALA A 507 14.00 29.86 21.18
C ALA A 507 12.67 30.38 21.74
N ARG A 508 12.59 30.49 23.07
CA ARG A 508 11.48 31.08 23.86
C ARG A 508 10.09 30.55 23.49
N ASN A 509 10.00 29.25 23.18
CA ASN A 509 8.77 28.60 22.75
C ASN A 509 8.50 27.23 23.42
N VAL A 510 9.37 26.77 24.34
CA VAL A 510 9.20 25.54 25.14
C VAL A 510 8.21 25.79 26.30
N PRO A 511 7.17 24.95 26.48
CA PRO A 511 6.19 25.07 27.56
C PRO A 511 6.82 25.26 28.95
N LYS A 512 6.27 26.18 29.77
CA LYS A 512 6.84 26.47 31.09
C LYS A 512 6.69 25.32 32.08
N VAL A 513 5.64 24.51 31.92
CA VAL A 513 5.44 23.22 32.60
C VAL A 513 6.63 22.27 32.48
N LEU A 514 7.41 22.34 31.39
CA LEU A 514 8.57 21.47 31.17
C LEU A 514 9.89 22.02 31.73
N ARG A 515 9.91 23.18 32.39
CA ARG A 515 11.14 23.81 32.95
C ARG A 515 12.06 22.82 33.68
N SER A 516 11.50 21.98 34.55
CA SER A 516 12.26 20.99 35.31
C SER A 516 12.73 19.79 34.44
N VAL A 517 11.97 19.41 33.41
CA VAL A 517 12.39 18.38 32.44
C VAL A 517 13.56 18.87 31.60
N GLU A 518 13.54 20.15 31.21
CA GLU A 518 14.62 20.79 30.45
C GLU A 518 15.91 20.95 31.25
N ILE A 519 15.81 21.41 32.51
CA ILE A 519 16.94 21.47 33.43
C ILE A 519 17.60 20.09 33.58
N LEU A 520 16.81 19.02 33.72
CA LEU A 520 17.33 17.65 33.75
C LEU A 520 17.99 17.25 32.41
N GLY A 521 17.48 17.72 31.27
CA GLY A 521 18.07 17.49 29.95
C GLY A 521 19.43 18.16 29.77
N ILE A 522 19.54 19.44 30.13
CA ILE A 522 20.81 20.20 30.10
C ILE A 522 21.84 19.53 31.02
N GLU A 523 21.46 19.23 32.26
CA GLU A 523 22.34 18.56 33.23
C GLU A 523 22.71 17.12 32.83
N GLN A 524 21.85 16.42 32.07
CA GLN A 524 22.20 15.10 31.53
C GLN A 524 23.20 15.20 30.38
N GLY A 525 23.09 16.21 29.50
CA GLY A 525 24.09 16.53 28.48
C GLY A 525 25.46 16.85 29.09
N ARG A 526 25.48 17.65 30.16
CA ARG A 526 26.68 17.96 30.95
C ARG A 526 27.32 16.72 31.56
N LYS A 527 26.54 15.86 32.23
CA LYS A 527 27.02 14.57 32.78
C LYS A 527 27.56 13.63 31.71
N TRP A 528 26.93 13.61 30.52
CA TRP A 528 27.44 12.86 29.38
C TRP A 528 28.69 13.46 28.73
N ASN A 529 29.09 14.69 29.08
CA ASN A 529 30.19 15.41 28.43
C ASN A 529 30.01 15.38 26.90
N VAL A 530 28.86 15.87 26.41
CA VAL A 530 28.64 16.07 24.96
C VAL A 530 29.46 17.26 24.46
N GLY A 531 29.70 17.33 23.15
CA GLY A 531 30.38 18.48 22.53
C GLY A 531 29.51 19.74 22.49
N SER A 532 30.06 20.84 21.96
CA SER A 532 29.30 22.08 21.74
C SER A 532 28.45 22.03 20.46
N LEU A 533 27.52 22.97 20.30
CA LEU A 533 26.73 23.17 19.08
C LEU A 533 27.64 23.20 17.84
N ASN A 534 28.73 23.97 17.91
CA ASN A 534 29.67 24.11 16.81
C ASN A 534 30.43 22.81 16.50
N GLU A 535 30.65 21.92 17.46
CA GLU A 535 31.27 20.60 17.22
C GLU A 535 30.31 19.64 16.51
N PHE A 536 29.04 19.65 16.90
CA PHE A 536 27.98 18.87 16.23
C PHE A 536 27.71 19.38 14.81
N ARG A 537 27.80 20.69 14.58
CA ARG A 537 27.76 21.29 13.23
C ARG A 537 28.96 20.86 12.39
N LYS A 538 30.18 20.95 12.93
CA LYS A 538 31.42 20.48 12.25
C LYS A 538 31.34 18.99 11.88
N PHE A 539 30.70 18.14 12.70
CA PHE A 539 30.47 16.72 12.41
C PHE A 539 29.56 16.44 11.20
N PHE A 540 28.62 17.34 10.89
CA PHE A 540 27.72 17.22 9.73
C PHE A 540 28.16 18.02 8.49
N ASP A 541 29.41 18.49 8.46
CA ASP A 541 29.98 19.41 7.46
C ASP A 541 29.22 20.76 7.35
N LEU A 542 28.56 21.20 8.43
CA LEU A 542 27.89 22.51 8.50
C LEU A 542 28.89 23.62 8.91
N LYS A 543 28.68 24.84 8.41
CA LYS A 543 29.45 26.01 8.83
C LYS A 543 29.30 26.22 10.35
N PRO A 544 30.38 26.21 11.16
CA PRO A 544 30.29 26.62 12.54
C PRO A 544 29.94 28.12 12.62
N TYR A 545 29.25 28.49 13.68
CA TYR A 545 28.84 29.86 13.95
C TYR A 545 29.99 30.68 14.53
N GLU A 546 30.20 31.87 13.95
CA GLU A 546 31.27 32.82 14.32
C GLU A 546 30.76 33.96 15.18
N THR A 547 29.45 34.25 15.17
CA THR A 547 28.78 35.20 16.08
C THR A 547 27.48 34.62 16.61
N PHE A 548 26.92 35.25 17.64
CA PHE A 548 25.64 34.82 18.23
C PHE A 548 24.45 35.11 17.31
N GLU A 549 24.53 36.17 16.51
CA GLU A 549 23.59 36.53 15.45
C GLU A 549 23.48 35.47 14.33
N GLU A 550 24.51 34.63 14.13
CA GLU A 550 24.39 33.49 13.21
C GLU A 550 23.65 32.30 13.86
N ILE A 551 23.63 32.19 15.19
CA ILE A 551 22.87 31.16 15.93
C ILE A 551 21.37 31.50 15.88
N ASN A 552 21.03 32.75 16.17
CA ASN A 552 19.66 33.27 16.12
C ASN A 552 19.67 34.76 15.77
N SER A 553 18.84 35.20 14.81
CA SER A 553 18.78 36.61 14.40
C SER A 553 17.97 37.53 15.33
N ASP A 554 17.23 36.96 16.30
CA ASP A 554 16.59 37.74 17.37
C ASP A 554 17.66 38.37 18.28
N PRO A 555 17.70 39.71 18.43
CA PRO A 555 18.78 40.39 19.16
C PRO A 555 18.77 40.08 20.66
N ASP A 556 17.60 39.82 21.26
CA ASP A 556 17.50 39.53 22.69
C ASP A 556 17.88 38.06 22.97
N VAL A 557 17.68 37.15 22.01
CA VAL A 557 18.17 35.76 22.10
C VAL A 557 19.68 35.71 21.87
N ALA A 558 20.19 36.43 20.86
CA ALA A 558 21.63 36.55 20.59
C ALA A 558 22.39 37.18 21.77
N ASP A 559 21.81 38.21 22.42
CA ASP A 559 22.42 38.86 23.59
C ASP A 559 22.31 38.02 24.88
N ALA A 560 21.22 37.25 25.05
CA ALA A 560 21.15 36.25 26.11
C ALA A 560 22.21 35.16 25.94
N LEU A 561 22.38 34.60 24.73
CA LEU A 561 23.45 33.64 24.44
C LEU A 561 24.84 34.23 24.70
N ARG A 562 25.06 35.50 24.32
CA ARG A 562 26.31 36.24 24.56
C ARG A 562 26.65 36.35 26.04
N HIS A 563 25.70 36.73 26.88
CA HIS A 563 25.92 36.88 28.32
C HIS A 563 25.94 35.56 29.10
N LEU A 564 25.38 34.47 28.55
CA LEU A 564 25.40 33.14 29.16
C LEU A 564 26.65 32.32 28.80
N TYR A 565 27.22 32.52 27.60
CA TYR A 565 28.29 31.66 27.07
C TYR A 565 29.59 32.38 26.66
N GLU A 566 29.63 33.71 26.58
CA GLU A 566 30.77 34.56 26.18
C GLU A 566 31.33 34.35 24.75
N HIS A 567 31.35 33.12 24.21
CA HIS A 567 31.82 32.79 22.86
C HIS A 567 30.97 31.67 22.20
N PRO A 568 30.67 31.73 20.88
CA PRO A 568 29.81 30.74 20.20
C PRO A 568 30.26 29.27 20.31
N ASP A 569 31.58 28.97 20.29
CA ASP A 569 32.06 27.59 20.48
C ASP A 569 31.78 27.02 21.90
N TYR A 570 31.42 27.87 22.87
CA TYR A 570 31.06 27.45 24.24
C TYR A 570 29.56 27.15 24.43
N VAL A 571 28.72 27.44 23.42
CA VAL A 571 27.29 27.11 23.46
C VAL A 571 27.12 25.60 23.43
N GLU A 572 26.67 25.04 24.56
CA GLU A 572 26.43 23.61 24.75
C GLU A 572 25.47 23.04 23.68
N LEU A 573 25.67 21.78 23.27
CA LEU A 573 24.85 21.14 22.23
C LEU A 573 23.34 21.31 22.45
N TYR A 574 22.83 20.96 23.63
CA TYR A 574 21.40 20.92 23.87
C TYR A 574 20.75 22.31 24.00
N PRO A 575 21.25 23.24 24.85
CA PRO A 575 20.91 24.66 24.79
C PRO A 575 20.98 25.25 23.38
N GLY A 576 22.06 24.95 22.65
CA GLY A 576 22.30 25.47 21.31
C GLY A 576 21.26 25.08 20.28
N ILE A 577 20.94 23.78 20.15
CA ILE A 577 20.00 23.31 19.10
C ILE A 577 18.53 23.69 19.34
N VAL A 578 18.17 24.05 20.58
CA VAL A 578 16.84 24.57 20.93
C VAL A 578 16.77 26.10 20.76
N ALA A 579 17.84 26.82 21.12
CA ALA A 579 17.93 28.27 20.96
C ALA A 579 18.26 28.73 19.52
N GLU A 580 18.82 27.85 18.69
CA GLU A 580 19.09 28.07 17.26
C GLU A 580 17.82 28.49 16.50
N GLU A 581 18.00 29.30 15.46
CA GLU A 581 16.91 29.77 14.61
C GLU A 581 16.15 28.61 13.93
N ALA A 582 14.82 28.70 13.93
CA ALA A 582 13.94 27.78 13.22
C ALA A 582 14.00 28.04 11.70
N LYS A 583 14.02 26.97 10.89
CA LYS A 583 13.99 27.14 9.43
C LYS A 583 12.63 27.61 8.93
N GLU A 584 12.63 28.66 8.12
CA GLU A 584 11.44 29.08 7.36
C GLU A 584 10.88 27.95 6.47
N PRO A 585 9.55 27.81 6.35
CA PRO A 585 8.90 26.84 5.48
C PRO A 585 9.35 26.89 4.02
N MET A 586 9.50 25.71 3.41
CA MET A 586 9.86 25.55 2.00
C MET A 586 9.11 24.35 1.40
N ILE A 587 8.57 24.52 0.20
CA ILE A 587 7.76 23.51 -0.51
C ILE A 587 8.49 23.11 -1.81
N PRO A 588 8.96 21.86 -1.95
CA PRO A 588 9.26 20.91 -0.87
C PRO A 588 10.54 21.32 -0.10
N GLY A 589 10.78 20.68 1.04
CA GLY A 589 12.08 20.69 1.74
C GLY A 589 12.01 20.99 3.24
N VAL A 590 11.14 21.91 3.68
CA VAL A 590 11.00 22.29 5.10
C VAL A 590 9.53 22.36 5.48
N GLY A 591 9.03 21.29 6.12
CA GLY A 591 7.63 21.12 6.48
C GLY A 591 7.34 21.28 7.97
N ILE A 592 8.20 20.75 8.86
CA ILE A 592 8.06 20.96 10.32
C ILE A 592 8.92 22.10 10.88
N ALA A 593 9.43 22.99 10.01
CA ALA A 593 10.20 24.19 10.38
C ALA A 593 11.24 24.03 11.53
N PRO A 594 12.06 22.96 11.57
CA PRO A 594 12.95 22.70 12.71
C PRO A 594 14.20 23.57 12.64
N THR A 595 14.96 23.65 13.73
CA THR A 595 16.20 24.44 13.78
C THR A 595 17.27 23.91 12.82
N TYR A 596 18.20 24.77 12.40
CA TYR A 596 19.12 24.49 11.29
C TYR A 596 19.92 23.20 11.44
N THR A 597 20.42 22.92 12.65
CA THR A 597 21.22 21.74 13.00
C THR A 597 20.34 20.51 13.24
N ILE A 598 19.20 20.64 13.95
CA ILE A 598 18.23 19.52 14.12
C ILE A 598 17.79 18.98 12.76
N SER A 599 17.47 19.87 11.81
CA SER A 599 17.09 19.52 10.45
C SER A 599 18.11 18.59 9.75
N ARG A 600 19.41 18.81 9.96
CA ARG A 600 20.48 17.99 9.36
C ARG A 600 20.73 16.70 10.14
N ALA A 601 20.63 16.75 11.47
CA ALA A 601 20.82 15.60 12.34
C ALA A 601 19.73 14.55 12.16
N VAL A 602 18.46 14.94 12.27
CA VAL A 602 17.29 14.04 12.20
C VAL A 602 17.20 13.35 10.84
N LEU A 603 17.45 14.07 9.73
CA LEU A 603 17.47 13.45 8.39
C LEU A 603 18.65 12.48 8.18
N SER A 604 19.73 12.59 8.96
CA SER A 604 20.83 11.62 8.93
C SER A 604 20.49 10.37 9.73
N ASP A 605 19.93 10.56 10.93
CA ASP A 605 19.58 9.48 11.84
C ASP A 605 18.39 8.64 11.33
N ALA A 606 17.37 9.27 10.75
CA ALA A 606 16.27 8.55 10.08
C ALA A 606 16.76 7.63 8.95
N VAL A 607 17.85 7.99 8.26
CA VAL A 607 18.49 7.10 7.27
C VAL A 607 19.25 5.96 7.97
N ALA A 608 19.95 6.24 9.08
CA ALA A 608 20.68 5.23 9.84
C ALA A 608 19.76 4.19 10.50
N LEU A 609 18.71 4.63 11.21
CA LEU A 609 17.69 3.79 11.83
C LEU A 609 17.10 2.78 10.85
N VAL A 610 16.65 3.26 9.69
CA VAL A 610 15.88 2.45 8.72
C VAL A 610 16.79 1.63 7.81
N ARG A 611 17.92 2.19 7.36
CA ARG A 611 18.85 1.46 6.48
C ARG A 611 19.77 0.50 7.25
N GLY A 612 20.02 0.79 8.53
CA GLY A 612 20.74 -0.09 9.44
C GLY A 612 19.93 -1.34 9.81
N ASP A 613 18.62 -1.22 9.98
CA ASP A 613 17.74 -2.34 10.34
C ASP A 613 17.62 -3.38 9.21
N ARG A 614 18.05 -4.61 9.51
CA ARG A 614 17.94 -5.77 8.62
C ARG A 614 16.50 -6.10 8.26
N TYR A 615 15.58 -5.98 9.21
CA TYR A 615 14.16 -6.30 9.04
C TYR A 615 13.36 -5.20 8.33
N TYR A 616 13.98 -4.06 7.99
CA TYR A 616 13.44 -3.08 7.03
C TYR A 616 14.19 -3.04 5.70
N THR A 617 15.25 -3.83 5.55
CA THR A 617 16.07 -3.86 4.32
C THR A 617 16.21 -5.28 3.77
N VAL A 618 17.21 -6.05 4.22
CA VAL A 618 17.58 -7.37 3.67
C VAL A 618 16.45 -8.40 3.86
N ASP A 619 15.85 -8.42 5.05
CA ASP A 619 14.82 -9.39 5.43
C ASP A 619 13.38 -8.83 5.32
N TYR A 620 13.20 -7.61 4.81
CA TYR A 620 11.88 -7.02 4.54
C TYR A 620 11.32 -7.52 3.20
N ASN A 621 10.84 -8.76 3.18
CA ASN A 621 10.38 -9.41 1.95
C ASN A 621 9.07 -10.21 2.14
N PRO A 622 8.35 -10.54 1.05
CA PRO A 622 7.10 -11.30 1.10
C PRO A 622 7.22 -12.72 1.71
N ARG A 623 8.40 -13.33 1.72
CA ARG A 623 8.57 -14.66 2.32
C ARG A 623 8.64 -14.60 3.84
N ASN A 624 9.20 -13.54 4.40
CA ASN A 624 9.20 -13.34 5.85
C ASN A 624 7.81 -12.86 6.32
N LEU A 625 7.24 -11.82 5.69
CA LEU A 625 5.97 -11.20 6.11
C LEU A 625 4.68 -11.90 5.65
N THR A 626 4.77 -12.95 4.81
CA THR A 626 3.73 -13.43 3.88
C THR A 626 3.44 -12.44 2.74
N ASN A 627 2.99 -12.95 1.59
CA ASN A 627 2.64 -12.14 0.43
C ASN A 627 1.47 -11.20 0.74
N TRP A 628 0.46 -11.66 1.48
CA TRP A 628 -0.63 -10.83 1.97
C TRP A 628 -0.13 -9.76 2.94
N GLY A 629 0.58 -10.16 4.01
CA GLY A 629 1.04 -9.24 5.06
C GLY A 629 1.97 -8.15 4.53
N TYR A 630 2.86 -8.51 3.59
CA TYR A 630 3.73 -7.56 2.89
C TYR A 630 2.92 -6.54 2.06
N ASN A 631 1.95 -7.01 1.25
CA ASN A 631 1.15 -6.14 0.38
C ASN A 631 0.13 -5.28 1.15
N GLU A 632 -0.48 -5.81 2.21
CA GLU A 632 -1.50 -5.11 2.99
C GLU A 632 -0.95 -3.83 3.61
N VAL A 633 0.28 -3.87 4.12
CA VAL A 633 0.94 -2.70 4.73
C VAL A 633 1.73 -1.84 3.74
N ARG A 634 1.95 -2.32 2.51
CA ARG A 634 2.70 -1.61 1.45
C ARG A 634 2.04 -0.28 1.08
N TYR A 635 2.86 0.71 0.77
CA TYR A 635 2.43 1.97 0.15
C TYR A 635 2.24 1.82 -1.36
N ASP A 636 1.44 2.69 -1.97
CA ASP A 636 1.36 2.85 -3.42
C ASP A 636 1.54 4.33 -3.77
N LEU A 637 2.59 4.70 -4.51
CA LEU A 637 2.87 6.09 -4.88
C LEU A 637 1.74 6.71 -5.72
N ASN A 638 0.93 5.88 -6.38
CA ASN A 638 -0.21 6.30 -7.17
C ASN A 638 -1.40 6.74 -6.31
N ILE A 639 -1.42 6.37 -5.03
CA ILE A 639 -2.49 6.65 -4.07
C ILE A 639 -1.91 7.55 -2.98
N ASN A 640 -2.38 8.80 -2.90
CA ASN A 640 -1.94 9.78 -1.90
C ASN A 640 -0.41 10.01 -1.85
N GLN A 641 0.33 9.80 -2.95
CA GLN A 641 1.80 9.83 -2.98
C GLN A 641 2.47 8.85 -1.99
N GLY A 642 1.77 7.76 -1.66
CA GLY A 642 2.24 6.70 -0.76
C GLY A 642 1.75 6.79 0.69
N CYS A 643 1.06 7.86 1.10
CA CYS A 643 0.54 7.98 2.48
C CYS A 643 -0.39 6.80 2.83
N VAL A 644 -0.21 6.18 4.00
CA VAL A 644 -0.87 4.93 4.43
C VAL A 644 -1.50 4.97 5.82
N PHE A 645 -1.46 6.09 6.56
CA PHE A 645 -2.06 6.17 7.90
C PHE A 645 -3.53 5.75 7.92
N TYR A 646 -4.27 6.03 6.84
CA TYR A 646 -5.69 5.65 6.70
C TYR A 646 -5.96 4.16 6.94
N LYS A 647 -4.99 3.27 6.64
CA LYS A 647 -5.08 1.83 6.90
C LYS A 647 -5.15 1.54 8.41
N LEU A 648 -4.33 2.22 9.20
CA LEU A 648 -4.35 2.09 10.66
C LEU A 648 -5.66 2.66 11.25
N ALA A 649 -6.05 3.86 10.80
CA ALA A 649 -7.26 4.54 11.24
C ALA A 649 -8.54 3.70 11.01
N MET A 650 -8.73 3.20 9.78
CA MET A 650 -9.92 2.46 9.38
C MET A 650 -9.95 1.01 9.89
N ARG A 651 -8.80 0.40 10.22
CA ARG A 651 -8.77 -0.92 10.89
C ARG A 651 -8.99 -0.82 12.39
N ALA A 652 -8.53 0.24 13.04
CA ALA A 652 -8.73 0.43 14.48
C ALA A 652 -10.14 0.93 14.84
N PHE A 653 -10.76 1.75 13.97
CA PHE A 653 -12.06 2.40 14.17
C PHE A 653 -12.95 2.32 12.90
N PRO A 654 -13.34 1.13 12.44
CA PRO A 654 -13.99 0.92 11.13
C PRO A 654 -15.32 1.67 10.95
N ASN A 655 -16.02 1.97 12.04
CA ASN A 655 -17.35 2.61 12.02
C ASN A 655 -17.31 4.15 12.14
N TYR A 656 -16.13 4.78 12.19
CA TYR A 656 -16.01 6.23 12.41
C TYR A 656 -15.47 7.03 11.22
N PHE A 657 -14.67 6.40 10.35
CA PHE A 657 -14.08 7.07 9.19
C PHE A 657 -14.84 6.73 7.89
N LYS A 658 -15.30 7.75 7.17
CA LYS A 658 -15.63 7.56 5.74
C LYS A 658 -14.36 7.15 4.97
N PRO A 659 -14.46 6.33 3.90
CA PRO A 659 -13.30 5.95 3.08
C PRO A 659 -12.52 7.14 2.47
N ASP A 660 -13.15 8.29 2.30
CA ASP A 660 -12.58 9.52 1.74
C ASP A 660 -12.18 10.55 2.82
N SER A 661 -12.22 10.21 4.11
CA SER A 661 -12.01 11.17 5.19
C SER A 661 -10.59 11.72 5.24
N ILE A 662 -10.44 13.05 5.18
CA ILE A 662 -9.13 13.72 5.30
C ILE A 662 -8.42 13.41 6.64
N TYR A 663 -9.21 13.17 7.70
CA TYR A 663 -8.73 12.78 9.03
C TYR A 663 -8.08 11.39 9.06
N ALA A 664 -8.31 10.55 8.04
CA ALA A 664 -7.63 9.28 7.89
C ALA A 664 -6.42 9.40 6.94
N HIS A 665 -6.54 10.17 5.85
CA HIS A 665 -5.55 10.21 4.77
C HIS A 665 -4.37 11.16 4.98
N TYR A 666 -4.55 12.28 5.71
CA TYR A 666 -3.48 13.27 5.94
C TYR A 666 -3.49 13.87 7.38
N PRO A 667 -3.61 13.06 8.46
CA PRO A 667 -3.89 13.55 9.81
C PRO A 667 -2.79 14.41 10.46
N MET A 668 -1.57 14.39 9.92
CA MET A 668 -0.40 15.12 10.44
C MET A 668 -0.37 16.62 10.05
N THR A 669 -1.46 17.13 9.50
CA THR A 669 -1.70 18.54 9.20
C THR A 669 -3.19 18.80 9.44
N ILE A 670 -3.56 19.97 9.98
CA ILE A 670 -4.95 20.18 10.40
C ILE A 670 -5.93 20.11 9.22
N PRO A 671 -7.17 19.60 9.40
CA PRO A 671 -8.14 19.41 8.31
C PRO A 671 -8.44 20.66 7.48
N SER A 672 -8.49 21.83 8.12
CA SER A 672 -8.74 23.11 7.45
C SER A 672 -7.59 23.55 6.53
N GLU A 673 -6.34 23.25 6.90
CA GLU A 673 -5.18 23.55 6.05
C GLU A 673 -4.96 22.48 4.98
N ASN A 674 -5.23 21.21 5.29
CA ASN A 674 -5.32 20.16 4.28
C ASN A 674 -6.33 20.51 3.17
N ARG A 675 -7.43 21.20 3.49
CA ARG A 675 -8.36 21.69 2.47
C ARG A 675 -7.71 22.71 1.54
N ASN A 676 -6.95 23.67 2.08
CA ASN A 676 -6.19 24.64 1.28
C ASN A 676 -5.14 23.93 0.40
N ILE A 677 -4.41 22.97 0.97
CA ILE A 677 -3.39 22.18 0.26
C ILE A 677 -4.02 21.40 -0.90
N MET A 678 -5.04 20.58 -0.63
CA MET A 678 -5.66 19.74 -1.67
C MET A 678 -6.36 20.58 -2.74
N LYS A 679 -6.92 21.75 -2.39
CA LYS A 679 -7.43 22.71 -3.37
C LYS A 679 -6.33 23.22 -4.31
N ASN A 680 -5.18 23.63 -3.76
CA ASN A 680 -4.03 24.07 -4.55
C ASN A 680 -3.43 22.94 -5.42
N LEU A 681 -3.59 21.68 -5.01
CA LEU A 681 -3.17 20.49 -5.75
C LEU A 681 -4.22 19.95 -6.74
N GLY A 682 -5.37 20.61 -6.90
CA GLY A 682 -6.47 20.18 -7.80
C GLY A 682 -7.30 18.99 -7.28
N ARG A 683 -7.16 18.65 -6.00
CA ARG A 683 -7.63 17.40 -5.35
C ARG A 683 -8.66 17.61 -4.23
N GLU A 684 -9.16 18.82 -4.00
CA GLU A 684 -10.17 19.11 -2.95
C GLU A 684 -11.40 18.18 -3.05
N SER A 685 -11.86 17.87 -4.28
CA SER A 685 -13.01 16.99 -4.52
C SER A 685 -12.74 15.49 -4.28
N HIS A 686 -11.53 15.10 -3.86
CA HIS A 686 -11.19 13.70 -3.57
C HIS A 686 -11.51 13.30 -2.12
N TYR A 687 -11.76 14.26 -1.21
CA TYR A 687 -11.84 14.00 0.23
C TYR A 687 -13.08 14.62 0.90
N SER A 688 -13.55 13.93 1.93
CA SER A 688 -14.49 14.48 2.92
C SER A 688 -13.73 15.26 4.00
N TYR A 689 -14.13 16.52 4.21
CA TYR A 689 -13.61 17.40 5.26
C TYR A 689 -14.47 17.46 6.53
N ASP A 690 -15.63 16.78 6.55
CA ASP A 690 -16.47 16.63 7.74
C ASP A 690 -15.66 15.98 8.88
N ARG A 691 -15.79 16.49 10.12
CA ARG A 691 -15.29 15.80 11.31
C ARG A 691 -15.92 14.40 11.37
N PRO A 692 -15.15 13.31 11.56
CA PRO A 692 -15.70 11.98 11.44
C PRO A 692 -16.65 11.67 12.61
N ARG A 693 -17.58 10.74 12.41
CA ARG A 693 -18.66 10.42 13.35
C ARG A 693 -19.04 8.95 13.23
N TYR A 694 -19.64 8.41 14.29
CA TYR A 694 -20.16 7.05 14.25
C TYR A 694 -21.15 6.88 13.09
N THR A 695 -20.98 5.77 12.38
CA THR A 695 -21.83 5.33 11.28
C THR A 695 -22.26 3.91 11.61
N GLU A 696 -23.56 3.67 11.64
CA GLU A 696 -24.12 2.34 11.91
C GLU A 696 -23.56 1.30 10.91
N PRO A 697 -23.15 0.10 11.37
CA PRO A 697 -22.78 -0.99 10.48
C PRO A 697 -23.91 -1.35 9.51
N VAL A 698 -23.59 -1.60 8.25
CA VAL A 698 -24.59 -1.92 7.22
C VAL A 698 -25.37 -3.19 7.61
N PRO A 699 -26.72 -3.15 7.65
CA PRO A 699 -27.54 -4.32 7.92
C PRO A 699 -27.25 -5.48 6.97
N ASN A 700 -26.89 -6.63 7.56
CA ASN A 700 -26.69 -7.89 6.85
C ASN A 700 -28.00 -8.68 6.86
N LEU A 701 -28.52 -8.98 5.66
CA LEU A 701 -29.76 -9.73 5.47
C LEU A 701 -29.42 -11.11 4.91
N LEU A 702 -29.49 -12.13 5.77
CA LEU A 702 -28.94 -13.47 5.56
C LEU A 702 -30.03 -14.55 5.52
N SER A 703 -31.22 -14.26 6.04
CA SER A 703 -32.39 -15.12 5.98
C SER A 703 -32.97 -15.22 4.57
N TYR A 704 -33.55 -16.38 4.21
CA TYR A 704 -34.17 -16.57 2.89
C TYR A 704 -35.30 -15.58 2.59
N PRO A 705 -36.23 -15.25 3.51
CA PRO A 705 -37.29 -14.29 3.24
C PRO A 705 -36.76 -12.89 2.90
N ASN A 706 -35.78 -12.37 3.65
CA ASN A 706 -35.25 -11.03 3.43
C ASN A 706 -34.33 -10.97 2.21
N ALA A 707 -33.49 -12.00 1.99
CA ALA A 707 -32.70 -12.11 0.78
C ALA A 707 -33.59 -12.14 -0.47
N LYS A 708 -34.70 -12.90 -0.44
CA LYS A 708 -35.67 -12.94 -1.54
C LYS A 708 -36.42 -11.62 -1.72
N LEU A 709 -36.81 -10.97 -0.63
CA LEU A 709 -37.47 -9.64 -0.65
C LEU A 709 -36.58 -8.61 -1.35
N VAL A 710 -35.32 -8.47 -0.93
CA VAL A 710 -34.40 -7.46 -1.47
C VAL A 710 -33.97 -7.75 -2.90
N LEU A 711 -33.81 -9.03 -3.28
CA LEU A 711 -33.46 -9.41 -4.65
C LEU A 711 -34.62 -9.24 -5.64
N ASN A 712 -35.87 -9.44 -5.20
CA ASN A 712 -37.04 -9.40 -6.08
C ASN A 712 -37.75 -8.03 -6.08
N ASN A 713 -37.67 -7.22 -5.01
CA ASN A 713 -38.30 -5.91 -4.95
C ASN A 713 -37.35 -4.77 -5.39
N GLN A 714 -37.04 -4.74 -6.68
CA GLN A 714 -36.12 -3.74 -7.27
C GLN A 714 -36.65 -2.29 -7.22
N LYS A 715 -37.95 -2.09 -6.98
CA LYS A 715 -38.54 -0.75 -6.81
C LYS A 715 -38.12 -0.12 -5.50
N ASP A 716 -38.18 -0.88 -4.42
CA ASP A 716 -37.90 -0.39 -3.07
C ASP A 716 -36.45 -0.68 -2.63
N PHE A 717 -35.71 -1.52 -3.37
CA PHE A 717 -34.28 -1.81 -3.18
C PHE A 717 -33.50 -1.73 -4.51
N THR A 718 -32.86 -0.59 -4.78
CA THR A 718 -32.08 -0.36 -6.01
C THR A 718 -30.61 -0.71 -5.85
N VAL A 719 -29.86 -0.82 -6.95
CA VAL A 719 -28.39 -0.74 -6.90
C VAL A 719 -27.97 0.61 -6.29
N PRO A 720 -26.93 0.66 -5.42
CA PRO A 720 -26.46 1.91 -4.80
C PRO A 720 -25.57 2.70 -5.78
N TRP A 721 -26.17 3.25 -6.84
CA TRP A 721 -25.47 4.05 -7.86
C TRP A 721 -24.84 5.30 -7.23
N GLY A 722 -23.51 5.29 -7.09
CA GLY A 722 -22.76 6.37 -6.45
C GLY A 722 -21.25 6.08 -6.42
N GLY A 723 -20.50 6.97 -5.76
CA GLY A 723 -19.03 7.01 -5.88
C GLY A 723 -18.59 7.98 -6.98
N ILE A 724 -17.39 7.77 -7.52
CA ILE A 724 -16.78 8.67 -8.53
C ILE A 724 -16.64 8.04 -9.92
N SER A 725 -17.21 6.84 -10.14
CA SER A 725 -17.38 6.25 -11.47
C SER A 725 -18.37 7.06 -12.33
N SER A 726 -18.48 6.73 -13.62
CA SER A 726 -19.34 7.47 -14.56
C SER A 726 -20.55 6.66 -15.05
N ILE A 727 -20.76 5.46 -14.51
CA ILE A 727 -21.94 4.63 -14.76
C ILE A 727 -23.08 4.97 -13.80
N HIS A 728 -24.33 4.82 -14.25
CA HIS A 728 -25.52 5.22 -13.48
C HIS A 728 -26.73 4.35 -13.82
N ALA A 729 -27.85 4.56 -13.12
CA ALA A 729 -29.13 3.91 -13.42
C ALA A 729 -29.58 4.16 -14.86
N GLY A 730 -30.13 3.13 -15.50
CA GLY A 730 -30.68 3.22 -16.86
C GLY A 730 -32.07 3.88 -16.90
N LYS A 731 -32.19 4.98 -17.64
CA LYS A 731 -33.50 5.55 -18.02
C LYS A 731 -34.24 4.56 -18.93
N GLY A 732 -35.56 4.48 -18.79
CA GLY A 732 -36.44 3.59 -19.58
C GLY A 732 -36.88 2.31 -18.85
N GLY A 733 -36.16 1.90 -17.80
CA GLY A 733 -36.53 0.78 -16.95
C GLY A 733 -36.00 -0.59 -17.41
N ALA A 734 -35.93 -1.49 -16.43
CA ALA A 734 -35.34 -2.83 -16.53
C ALA A 734 -35.89 -3.71 -17.68
N ASP A 735 -37.18 -3.54 -17.99
CA ASP A 735 -37.96 -4.41 -18.89
C ASP A 735 -37.61 -4.28 -20.40
N PHE A 736 -36.58 -3.49 -20.74
CA PHE A 736 -36.03 -3.42 -22.10
C PHE A 736 -35.18 -4.65 -22.45
N TRP A 737 -34.30 -5.08 -21.54
CA TRP A 737 -33.31 -6.13 -21.82
C TRP A 737 -33.98 -7.51 -21.90
N SER A 738 -34.85 -7.82 -20.94
CA SER A 738 -35.73 -9.01 -20.94
C SER A 738 -36.43 -9.21 -22.29
N LYS A 739 -37.15 -8.18 -22.75
CA LYS A 739 -37.94 -8.22 -24.00
C LYS A 739 -37.09 -8.21 -25.27
N SER A 740 -35.89 -7.63 -25.22
CA SER A 740 -35.01 -7.63 -26.38
C SER A 740 -34.50 -9.05 -26.69
N PHE A 741 -34.09 -9.78 -25.67
CA PHE A 741 -33.44 -11.10 -25.81
C PHE A 741 -34.40 -12.30 -25.88
N ASP A 742 -35.70 -12.12 -25.72
CA ASP A 742 -36.67 -13.21 -25.71
C ASP A 742 -37.02 -13.71 -27.13
N ASN A 743 -36.06 -14.39 -27.76
CA ASN A 743 -36.17 -15.00 -29.07
C ASN A 743 -35.29 -16.27 -29.13
N ASP A 744 -35.87 -17.40 -29.54
CA ASP A 744 -35.17 -18.69 -29.69
C ASP A 744 -33.93 -18.60 -30.59
N GLN A 745 -33.96 -17.78 -31.65
CA GLN A 745 -32.79 -17.58 -32.52
C GLN A 745 -31.62 -16.98 -31.75
N TRP A 746 -31.89 -16.05 -30.83
CA TRP A 746 -30.88 -15.42 -29.99
C TRP A 746 -30.39 -16.36 -28.88
N ARG A 747 -31.31 -17.08 -28.21
CA ARG A 747 -30.98 -18.12 -27.21
C ARG A 747 -30.04 -19.18 -27.79
N ASN A 748 -30.28 -19.62 -29.03
CA ASN A 748 -29.37 -20.52 -29.76
C ASN A 748 -28.03 -19.86 -30.11
N SER A 749 -28.03 -18.61 -30.61
CA SER A 749 -26.79 -17.89 -30.97
C SER A 749 -25.87 -17.66 -29.76
N ILE A 750 -26.42 -17.40 -28.57
CA ILE A 750 -25.67 -17.42 -27.31
C ILE A 750 -25.05 -18.80 -27.08
N LYS A 751 -25.88 -19.86 -27.07
CA LYS A 751 -25.41 -21.21 -26.76
C LYS A 751 -24.24 -21.62 -27.65
N GLU A 752 -24.38 -21.46 -28.97
CA GLU A 752 -23.33 -21.84 -29.92
C GLU A 752 -22.05 -21.03 -29.72
N PHE A 753 -22.16 -19.71 -29.48
CA PHE A 753 -21.01 -18.88 -29.19
C PHE A 753 -20.27 -19.32 -27.93
N TYR A 754 -20.97 -19.56 -26.82
CA TYR A 754 -20.33 -19.95 -25.57
C TYR A 754 -19.74 -21.37 -25.64
N GLU A 755 -20.34 -22.29 -26.42
CA GLU A 755 -19.72 -23.58 -26.74
C GLU A 755 -18.40 -23.39 -27.52
N ASP A 756 -18.44 -22.70 -28.67
CA ASP A 756 -17.28 -22.56 -29.56
C ASP A 756 -16.16 -21.68 -28.97
N ALA A 757 -16.50 -20.63 -28.21
CA ALA A 757 -15.51 -19.80 -27.51
C ALA A 757 -14.82 -20.58 -26.38
N THR A 758 -15.56 -21.43 -25.65
CA THR A 758 -14.96 -22.30 -24.62
C THR A 758 -14.03 -23.33 -25.27
N LEU A 759 -14.45 -23.98 -26.37
CA LEU A 759 -13.61 -24.89 -27.14
C LEU A 759 -12.36 -24.20 -27.71
N LYS A 760 -12.48 -22.98 -28.23
CA LYS A 760 -11.36 -22.17 -28.72
C LYS A 760 -10.34 -21.89 -27.61
N LEU A 761 -10.77 -21.33 -26.47
CA LEU A 761 -9.85 -20.99 -25.39
C LEU A 761 -9.23 -22.23 -24.72
N LEU A 762 -9.98 -23.33 -24.58
CA LEU A 762 -9.40 -24.61 -24.15
C LEU A 762 -8.32 -25.12 -25.11
N ASN A 763 -8.49 -25.00 -26.43
CA ASN A 763 -7.46 -25.35 -27.41
C ASN A 763 -6.26 -24.38 -27.38
N GLU A 764 -6.48 -23.08 -27.15
CA GLU A 764 -5.42 -22.06 -27.20
C GLU A 764 -4.61 -21.89 -25.91
N LYS A 765 -5.22 -22.13 -24.73
CA LYS A 765 -4.63 -21.85 -23.41
C LYS A 765 -4.19 -23.11 -22.64
N SER A 766 -4.59 -24.31 -23.08
CA SER A 766 -4.18 -25.56 -22.40
C SER A 766 -2.77 -25.99 -22.81
N CYS A 767 -1.91 -26.26 -21.83
CA CYS A 767 -0.54 -26.75 -22.05
C CYS A 767 -0.40 -28.24 -21.68
N LYS A 768 0.54 -28.95 -22.31
CA LYS A 768 0.80 -30.38 -22.00
C LYS A 768 1.94 -30.51 -21.00
N LEU A 769 1.63 -30.98 -19.78
CA LEU A 769 2.57 -31.13 -18.67
C LEU A 769 2.59 -32.57 -18.16
N ALA A 770 3.75 -33.22 -18.22
CA ALA A 770 3.96 -34.60 -17.79
C ALA A 770 2.89 -35.60 -18.31
N GLY A 771 2.45 -35.42 -19.56
CA GLY A 771 1.43 -36.25 -20.22
C GLY A 771 0.00 -35.68 -20.16
N ASN A 772 -0.38 -35.08 -19.03
CA ASN A 772 -1.69 -34.43 -18.82
C ASN A 772 -1.81 -33.14 -19.65
N LYS A 773 -3.03 -32.70 -19.94
CA LYS A 773 -3.31 -31.30 -20.32
C LYS A 773 -3.70 -30.50 -19.08
N GLN A 774 -3.16 -29.30 -18.95
CA GLN A 774 -3.44 -28.37 -17.85
C GLN A 774 -3.95 -27.03 -18.39
N VAL A 775 -4.94 -26.45 -17.73
CA VAL A 775 -5.49 -25.11 -18.01
C VAL A 775 -5.88 -24.43 -16.69
N ASP A 776 -5.80 -23.09 -16.63
CA ASP A 776 -6.48 -22.33 -15.57
C ASP A 776 -7.93 -22.10 -15.99
N ILE A 777 -8.86 -22.89 -15.44
CA ILE A 777 -10.25 -22.85 -15.90
C ILE A 777 -10.95 -21.57 -15.48
N ALA A 778 -10.51 -20.92 -14.40
CA ALA A 778 -11.02 -19.62 -13.98
C ALA A 778 -10.42 -18.53 -14.86
N ARG A 779 -9.11 -18.35 -14.79
CA ARG A 779 -8.40 -17.20 -15.35
C ARG A 779 -8.37 -17.18 -16.87
N ASP A 780 -8.17 -18.33 -17.50
CA ASP A 780 -7.83 -18.41 -18.93
C ASP A 780 -9.02 -18.87 -19.80
N VAL A 781 -10.15 -19.23 -19.18
CA VAL A 781 -11.39 -19.64 -19.85
C VAL A 781 -12.62 -18.96 -19.23
N GLY A 782 -12.90 -19.19 -17.94
CA GLY A 782 -14.10 -18.71 -17.25
C GLY A 782 -14.25 -17.19 -17.25
N ASN A 783 -13.14 -16.49 -17.01
CA ASN A 783 -13.05 -15.03 -16.98
C ASN A 783 -13.03 -14.42 -18.40
N LEU A 784 -12.64 -15.18 -19.42
CA LEU A 784 -12.41 -14.67 -20.77
C LEU A 784 -13.56 -14.93 -21.75
N VAL A 785 -14.28 -16.06 -21.67
CA VAL A 785 -15.40 -16.34 -22.61
C VAL A 785 -16.48 -15.24 -22.55
N PRO A 786 -16.94 -14.76 -21.37
CA PRO A 786 -17.86 -13.63 -21.30
C PRO A 786 -17.27 -12.33 -21.86
N VAL A 787 -15.97 -12.08 -21.67
CA VAL A 787 -15.26 -10.91 -22.24
C VAL A 787 -15.30 -10.95 -23.77
N HIS A 788 -15.07 -12.12 -24.40
CA HIS A 788 -15.23 -12.25 -25.86
C HIS A 788 -16.68 -12.02 -26.30
N PHE A 789 -17.69 -12.42 -25.50
CA PHE A 789 -19.10 -12.17 -25.82
C PHE A 789 -19.45 -10.69 -25.80
N VAL A 790 -19.23 -9.97 -24.68
CA VAL A 790 -19.51 -8.53 -24.59
C VAL A 790 -18.70 -7.73 -25.61
N SER A 791 -17.48 -8.17 -25.93
CA SER A 791 -16.65 -7.52 -26.94
C SER A 791 -17.20 -7.66 -28.36
N LYS A 792 -17.91 -8.77 -28.68
CA LYS A 792 -18.62 -8.91 -29.96
C LYS A 792 -19.96 -8.19 -29.99
N VAL A 793 -20.75 -8.26 -28.91
CA VAL A 793 -22.09 -7.67 -28.86
C VAL A 793 -22.04 -6.14 -28.75
N PHE A 794 -21.07 -5.57 -28.04
CA PHE A 794 -20.93 -4.12 -27.85
C PHE A 794 -19.70 -3.53 -28.58
N SER A 795 -19.17 -4.25 -29.57
CA SER A 795 -17.95 -3.92 -30.37
C SER A 795 -16.78 -3.33 -29.56
N LEU A 796 -16.49 -3.88 -28.38
CA LEU A 796 -15.39 -3.41 -27.54
C LEU A 796 -14.04 -3.73 -28.19
N PRO A 797 -12.99 -2.90 -28.01
CA PRO A 797 -11.73 -3.00 -28.75
C PRO A 797 -10.80 -4.10 -28.20
N LEU A 798 -11.25 -5.36 -28.22
CA LEU A 798 -10.53 -6.51 -27.69
C LEU A 798 -9.35 -6.92 -28.57
N LYS A 799 -8.16 -6.98 -27.98
CA LYS A 799 -6.90 -7.34 -28.62
C LYS A 799 -6.67 -8.85 -28.56
N THR A 800 -6.62 -9.50 -29.72
CA THR A 800 -6.51 -10.96 -29.84
C THR A 800 -5.56 -11.36 -30.97
N LYS A 801 -5.38 -12.66 -31.22
CA LYS A 801 -4.63 -13.15 -32.40
C LYS A 801 -5.36 -12.88 -33.73
N SER A 802 -6.69 -12.79 -33.75
CA SER A 802 -7.48 -12.42 -34.93
C SER A 802 -7.55 -10.90 -35.11
N ASN A 803 -7.74 -10.16 -34.02
CA ASN A 803 -7.70 -8.70 -33.97
C ASN A 803 -6.46 -8.18 -33.23
N PRO A 804 -5.28 -8.15 -33.86
CA PRO A 804 -4.06 -7.62 -33.24
C PRO A 804 -4.07 -6.10 -33.07
N ARG A 805 -5.08 -5.40 -33.62
CA ARG A 805 -5.24 -3.94 -33.53
C ARG A 805 -6.04 -3.49 -32.30
N GLY A 806 -6.74 -4.40 -31.62
CA GLY A 806 -7.47 -4.07 -30.39
C GLY A 806 -6.60 -3.37 -29.34
N ILE A 807 -7.24 -2.63 -28.45
CA ILE A 807 -6.59 -1.76 -27.46
C ILE A 807 -6.20 -2.56 -26.21
N PHE A 808 -7.17 -3.25 -25.61
CA PHE A 808 -6.97 -4.02 -24.36
C PHE A 808 -6.92 -5.52 -24.66
N THR A 809 -5.97 -6.23 -24.05
CA THR A 809 -5.94 -7.70 -24.05
C THR A 809 -7.13 -8.29 -23.29
N GLU A 810 -7.32 -9.61 -23.47
CA GLU A 810 -8.37 -10.40 -22.81
C GLU A 810 -8.40 -10.19 -21.28
N HIS A 811 -7.23 -10.18 -20.64
CA HIS A 811 -7.08 -10.02 -19.20
C HIS A 811 -7.21 -8.56 -18.75
N GLU A 812 -6.70 -7.58 -19.52
CA GLU A 812 -6.87 -6.15 -19.21
C GLU A 812 -8.36 -5.75 -19.26
N MET A 813 -9.10 -6.21 -20.28
CA MET A 813 -10.54 -5.95 -20.41
C MET A 813 -11.33 -6.56 -19.24
N PHE A 814 -11.00 -7.79 -18.83
CA PHE A 814 -11.58 -8.40 -17.63
C PHE A 814 -11.31 -7.56 -16.37
N MET A 815 -10.06 -7.18 -16.13
CA MET A 815 -9.66 -6.41 -14.94
C MET A 815 -10.28 -5.01 -14.90
N ILE A 816 -10.46 -4.34 -16.03
CA ILE A 816 -11.19 -3.06 -16.12
C ILE A 816 -12.63 -3.24 -15.64
N MET A 817 -13.34 -4.23 -16.18
CA MET A 817 -14.72 -4.51 -15.78
C MET A 817 -14.80 -4.95 -14.31
N ALA A 818 -13.81 -5.68 -13.80
CA ALA A 818 -13.74 -6.13 -12.41
C ALA A 818 -13.61 -4.99 -11.40
N VAL A 819 -12.77 -4.00 -11.70
CA VAL A 819 -12.62 -2.79 -10.87
C VAL A 819 -13.95 -2.02 -10.82
N VAL A 820 -14.61 -1.83 -11.97
CA VAL A 820 -15.92 -1.15 -12.05
C VAL A 820 -17.01 -1.94 -11.30
N PHE A 821 -17.11 -3.25 -11.51
CA PHE A 821 -18.06 -4.13 -10.81
C PHE A 821 -17.88 -4.04 -9.30
N THR A 822 -16.65 -4.21 -8.82
CA THR A 822 -16.35 -4.20 -7.38
C THR A 822 -16.71 -2.84 -6.76
N SER A 823 -16.33 -1.74 -7.39
CA SER A 823 -16.63 -0.38 -6.90
C SER A 823 -18.13 -0.04 -6.80
N THR A 824 -18.99 -0.77 -7.52
CA THR A 824 -20.43 -0.48 -7.65
C THR A 824 -21.29 -1.45 -6.83
N PHE A 825 -20.95 -2.75 -6.86
CA PHE A 825 -21.78 -3.80 -6.28
C PHE A 825 -21.19 -4.42 -5.00
N PHE A 826 -19.88 -4.25 -4.76
CA PHE A 826 -19.11 -5.05 -3.79
C PHE A 826 -17.99 -4.26 -3.10
N ASP A 827 -18.18 -2.98 -2.83
CA ASP A 827 -17.19 -2.15 -2.12
C ASP A 827 -17.24 -2.42 -0.61
N VAL A 828 -16.66 -3.54 -0.18
CA VAL A 828 -16.82 -4.13 1.17
C VAL A 828 -15.68 -3.83 2.17
N ASP A 829 -14.52 -3.36 1.72
CA ASP A 829 -13.39 -3.02 2.59
C ASP A 829 -13.13 -1.50 2.53
N PRO A 830 -13.44 -0.73 3.60
CA PRO A 830 -13.21 0.72 3.64
C PRO A 830 -11.76 1.13 3.30
N THR A 831 -10.76 0.30 3.62
CA THR A 831 -9.36 0.59 3.30
C THR A 831 -9.04 0.44 1.81
N LYS A 832 -9.85 -0.32 1.05
CA LYS A 832 -9.68 -0.48 -0.41
C LYS A 832 -10.62 0.42 -1.20
N SER A 833 -11.73 0.85 -0.61
CA SER A 833 -12.72 1.70 -1.27
C SER A 833 -12.10 2.96 -1.90
N PHE A 834 -11.29 3.74 -1.18
CA PHE A 834 -10.66 4.95 -1.74
C PHE A 834 -9.85 4.70 -3.03
N PRO A 835 -8.84 3.81 -3.05
CA PRO A 835 -8.10 3.51 -4.29
C PRO A 835 -8.95 2.78 -5.34
N LEU A 836 -9.89 1.91 -4.93
CA LEU A 836 -10.82 1.21 -5.83
C LEU A 836 -11.70 2.19 -6.61
N GLN A 837 -12.30 3.17 -5.93
CA GLN A 837 -13.14 4.21 -6.53
C GLN A 837 -12.33 5.09 -7.51
N HIS A 838 -11.09 5.44 -7.17
CA HIS A 838 -10.21 6.20 -8.06
C HIS A 838 -9.83 5.42 -9.32
N ALA A 839 -9.46 4.13 -9.17
CA ALA A 839 -9.22 3.25 -10.30
C ALA A 839 -10.48 3.07 -11.17
N ALA A 840 -11.63 2.84 -10.54
CA ALA A 840 -12.92 2.67 -11.22
C ALA A 840 -13.31 3.91 -12.03
N ARG A 841 -13.11 5.13 -11.50
CA ARG A 841 -13.29 6.38 -12.26
C ARG A 841 -12.42 6.40 -13.51
N ALA A 842 -11.11 6.16 -13.37
CA ALA A 842 -10.17 6.23 -14.47
C ALA A 842 -10.51 5.23 -15.59
N VAL A 843 -10.65 3.94 -15.27
CA VAL A 843 -10.92 2.90 -16.28
C VAL A 843 -12.33 3.01 -16.86
N SER A 844 -13.32 3.48 -16.08
CA SER A 844 -14.65 3.81 -16.61
C SER A 844 -14.56 4.89 -17.66
N GLN A 845 -13.86 5.99 -17.38
CA GLN A 845 -13.75 7.13 -18.28
C GLN A 845 -12.96 6.83 -19.56
N GLU A 846 -12.03 5.88 -19.54
CA GLU A 846 -11.33 5.44 -20.75
C GLU A 846 -12.22 4.53 -21.61
N LEU A 847 -12.68 3.39 -21.06
CA LEU A 847 -13.46 2.41 -21.82
C LEU A 847 -14.82 2.96 -22.27
N GLY A 848 -15.52 3.69 -21.40
CA GLY A 848 -16.83 4.24 -21.71
C GLY A 848 -16.80 5.31 -22.81
N LYS A 849 -15.72 6.09 -22.96
CA LYS A 849 -15.55 7.01 -24.12
C LYS A 849 -15.49 6.25 -25.45
N ILE A 850 -14.91 5.05 -25.47
CA ILE A 850 -14.81 4.21 -26.66
C ILE A 850 -16.20 3.61 -27.00
N VAL A 851 -16.94 3.16 -25.98
CA VAL A 851 -18.35 2.75 -26.14
C VAL A 851 -19.22 3.91 -26.63
N GLU A 852 -19.02 5.13 -26.10
CA GLU A 852 -19.75 6.33 -26.53
C GLU A 852 -19.47 6.69 -28.00
N ALA A 853 -18.22 6.54 -28.46
CA ALA A 853 -17.86 6.74 -29.87
C ALA A 853 -18.59 5.73 -30.79
N HIS A 854 -18.77 4.49 -30.36
CA HIS A 854 -19.53 3.48 -31.10
C HIS A 854 -21.04 3.77 -31.11
N VAL A 855 -21.64 4.16 -29.97
CA VAL A 855 -23.05 4.57 -29.93
C VAL A 855 -23.29 5.79 -30.83
N LYS A 856 -22.34 6.75 -30.89
CA LYS A 856 -22.38 7.87 -31.85
C LYS A 856 -22.34 7.42 -33.31
N SER A 857 -21.55 6.39 -33.65
CA SER A 857 -21.48 5.90 -35.04
C SER A 857 -22.76 5.19 -35.49
N ILE A 858 -23.51 4.56 -34.57
CA ILE A 858 -24.83 4.00 -34.87
C ILE A 858 -25.87 5.12 -35.04
N ASN A 859 -25.84 6.13 -34.16
CA ASN A 859 -26.76 7.27 -34.24
C ASN A 859 -26.56 8.11 -35.51
N HIS A 860 -25.30 8.32 -35.93
CA HIS A 860 -24.92 9.12 -37.10
C HIS A 860 -23.85 8.43 -37.96
N PRO A 861 -24.23 7.49 -38.85
CA PRO A 861 -23.29 6.68 -39.64
C PRO A 861 -22.28 7.46 -40.50
N GLY A 862 -22.63 8.67 -40.93
CA GLY A 862 -21.84 9.44 -41.89
C GLY A 862 -20.60 10.18 -41.35
N PHE A 863 -20.42 10.32 -40.03
CA PHE A 863 -19.42 11.25 -39.47
C PHE A 863 -18.18 10.57 -38.83
N LEU A 864 -18.26 9.31 -38.41
CA LEU A 864 -17.23 8.65 -37.58
C LEU A 864 -16.69 7.31 -38.13
N HIS A 865 -17.20 6.83 -39.26
CA HIS A 865 -16.98 5.46 -39.78
C HIS A 865 -15.50 5.05 -39.84
N GLY A 866 -14.63 5.93 -40.36
CA GLY A 866 -13.23 5.62 -40.66
C GLY A 866 -12.29 5.46 -39.45
N ILE A 867 -12.65 5.96 -38.28
CA ILE A 867 -11.84 5.76 -37.05
C ILE A 867 -12.15 4.38 -36.44
N ILE A 868 -13.42 3.99 -36.47
CA ILE A 868 -13.96 2.89 -35.67
C ILE A 868 -13.74 1.52 -36.32
N ASP A 869 -13.85 1.40 -37.65
CA ASP A 869 -13.61 0.12 -38.33
C ASP A 869 -12.12 -0.28 -38.42
N SER A 870 -11.21 0.63 -38.07
CA SER A 870 -9.78 0.32 -38.05
C SER A 870 -9.37 -0.69 -36.96
N PHE A 871 -10.21 -0.89 -35.93
CA PHE A 871 -9.93 -1.64 -34.69
C PHE A 871 -10.77 -2.92 -34.50
N ARG A 872 -11.49 -3.39 -35.53
CA ARG A 872 -12.56 -4.41 -35.39
C ARG A 872 -12.21 -5.77 -36.01
N ASP A 873 -12.87 -6.81 -35.47
CA ASP A 873 -12.86 -8.20 -35.97
C ASP A 873 -14.12 -8.45 -36.86
N ASP A 874 -14.19 -9.60 -37.54
CA ASP A 874 -15.12 -9.87 -38.64
C ASP A 874 -16.63 -9.75 -38.30
N HIS A 875 -17.43 -9.36 -39.30
CA HIS A 875 -18.90 -9.29 -39.20
C HIS A 875 -19.52 -10.64 -38.82
N ASN A 876 -20.47 -10.60 -37.88
CA ASN A 876 -21.17 -11.78 -37.38
C ASN A 876 -22.47 -11.38 -36.67
N ALA A 877 -23.43 -12.31 -36.62
CA ALA A 877 -24.79 -12.05 -36.14
C ALA A 877 -24.89 -11.49 -34.70
N LEU A 878 -23.90 -11.72 -33.81
CA LEU A 878 -23.90 -11.13 -32.47
C LEU A 878 -23.63 -9.61 -32.49
N LYS A 879 -22.73 -9.17 -33.38
CA LYS A 879 -22.46 -7.75 -33.63
C LYS A 879 -23.66 -7.08 -34.27
N ASP A 880 -24.21 -7.68 -35.33
CA ASP A 880 -25.33 -7.10 -36.07
C ASP A 880 -26.61 -7.02 -35.21
N TYR A 881 -26.78 -7.94 -34.25
CA TYR A 881 -27.80 -7.86 -33.21
C TYR A 881 -27.52 -6.75 -32.18
N GLY A 882 -26.26 -6.62 -31.72
CA GLY A 882 -25.85 -5.57 -30.78
C GLY A 882 -26.04 -4.16 -31.34
N ASP A 883 -25.65 -3.95 -32.61
CA ASP A 883 -25.88 -2.70 -33.34
C ASP A 883 -27.39 -2.38 -33.43
N GLN A 884 -28.24 -3.39 -33.67
CA GLN A 884 -29.71 -3.24 -33.63
C GLN A 884 -30.25 -2.91 -32.23
N LEU A 885 -29.68 -3.49 -31.17
CA LEU A 885 -30.09 -3.23 -29.79
C LEU A 885 -29.75 -1.79 -29.37
N ILE A 886 -28.53 -1.34 -29.67
CA ILE A 886 -28.11 0.05 -29.44
C ILE A 886 -29.02 1.02 -30.24
N LYS A 887 -29.35 0.67 -31.49
CA LYS A 887 -30.29 1.44 -32.29
C LYS A 887 -31.68 1.53 -31.64
N ARG A 888 -32.25 0.43 -31.14
CA ARG A 888 -33.54 0.43 -30.41
C ARG A 888 -33.49 1.29 -29.13
N LEU A 889 -32.35 1.29 -28.41
CA LEU A 889 -32.17 2.15 -27.24
C LEU A 889 -32.22 3.63 -27.63
N LEU A 890 -31.54 4.04 -28.71
CA LEU A 890 -31.60 5.40 -29.25
C LEU A 890 -33.01 5.77 -29.76
N GLU A 891 -33.67 4.86 -30.47
CA GLU A 891 -35.05 5.03 -30.97
C GLU A 891 -36.09 5.14 -29.85
N SER A 892 -35.79 4.66 -28.63
CA SER A 892 -36.66 4.85 -27.46
C SER A 892 -36.59 6.26 -26.83
N GLY A 893 -35.75 7.15 -27.38
CA GLY A 893 -35.61 8.54 -26.94
C GLY A 893 -34.46 8.79 -25.96
N LEU A 894 -33.59 7.79 -25.73
CA LEU A 894 -32.39 7.95 -24.91
C LEU A 894 -31.28 8.67 -25.69
N GLY A 895 -30.62 9.62 -25.04
CA GLY A 895 -29.41 10.23 -25.58
C GLY A 895 -28.25 9.23 -25.61
N VAL A 896 -27.29 9.44 -26.53
CA VAL A 896 -26.06 8.63 -26.65
C VAL A 896 -25.40 8.34 -25.29
N SER A 897 -25.27 9.37 -24.45
CA SER A 897 -24.66 9.25 -23.11
C SER A 897 -25.50 8.33 -22.19
N ASP A 898 -26.83 8.46 -22.19
CA ASP A 898 -27.72 7.59 -21.41
C ASP A 898 -27.63 6.13 -21.86
N VAL A 899 -27.51 5.90 -23.18
CA VAL A 899 -27.32 4.56 -23.75
C VAL A 899 -25.96 3.98 -23.35
N THR A 900 -24.88 4.75 -23.42
CA THR A 900 -23.54 4.28 -23.05
C THR A 900 -23.42 4.00 -21.54
N TRP A 901 -23.69 5.00 -20.72
CA TRP A 901 -23.35 5.01 -19.29
C TRP A 901 -24.45 4.44 -18.39
N GLY A 902 -25.70 4.47 -18.86
CA GLY A 902 -26.87 3.95 -18.16
C GLY A 902 -27.38 2.59 -18.63
N GLN A 903 -26.96 2.10 -19.81
CA GLN A 903 -27.44 0.83 -20.36
C GLN A 903 -26.28 -0.10 -20.75
N ILE A 904 -25.53 0.21 -21.82
CA ILE A 904 -24.56 -0.72 -22.42
C ILE A 904 -23.40 -1.07 -21.47
N PHE A 905 -22.78 -0.08 -20.83
CA PHE A 905 -21.59 -0.33 -20.02
C PHE A 905 -21.90 -1.03 -18.67
N PRO A 906 -22.95 -0.65 -17.90
CA PRO A 906 -23.39 -1.44 -16.75
C PRO A 906 -23.71 -2.90 -17.10
N ALA A 907 -24.46 -3.13 -18.18
CA ALA A 907 -24.82 -4.46 -18.68
C ALA A 907 -23.57 -5.31 -18.96
N ALA A 908 -22.60 -4.78 -19.71
CA ALA A 908 -21.36 -5.48 -20.02
C ALA A 908 -20.55 -5.86 -18.77
N VAL A 909 -20.44 -4.95 -17.80
CA VAL A 909 -19.72 -5.14 -16.54
C VAL A 909 -20.35 -6.25 -15.69
N GLU A 910 -21.68 -6.25 -15.54
CA GLU A 910 -22.40 -7.27 -14.79
C GLU A 910 -22.36 -8.64 -15.47
N MET A 911 -22.64 -8.69 -16.79
CA MET A 911 -22.66 -9.92 -17.58
C MET A 911 -21.36 -10.72 -17.42
N VAL A 912 -20.20 -10.05 -17.52
CA VAL A 912 -18.89 -10.70 -17.37
C VAL A 912 -18.74 -11.29 -15.97
N HIS A 913 -18.96 -10.49 -14.92
CA HIS A 913 -18.67 -10.92 -13.55
C HIS A 913 -19.58 -12.04 -13.08
N THR A 914 -20.90 -11.90 -13.28
CA THR A 914 -21.87 -12.90 -12.86
C THR A 914 -21.64 -14.24 -13.58
N GLN A 915 -21.37 -14.22 -14.88
CA GLN A 915 -21.15 -15.46 -15.65
C GLN A 915 -19.84 -16.16 -15.27
N SER A 916 -18.72 -15.42 -15.21
CA SER A 916 -17.40 -15.96 -14.85
C SER A 916 -17.37 -16.54 -13.43
N GLN A 917 -17.98 -15.83 -12.48
CA GLN A 917 -18.10 -16.25 -11.08
C GLN A 917 -18.98 -17.50 -10.94
N MET A 918 -20.18 -17.53 -11.56
CA MET A 918 -21.06 -18.71 -11.54
C MET A 918 -20.38 -19.93 -12.18
N PHE A 919 -19.81 -19.79 -13.37
CA PHE A 919 -19.15 -20.89 -14.09
C PHE A 919 -18.04 -21.53 -13.24
N THR A 920 -17.13 -20.71 -12.69
CA THR A 920 -16.02 -21.24 -11.88
C THR A 920 -16.51 -21.89 -10.58
N GLN A 921 -17.57 -21.35 -9.96
CA GLN A 921 -18.19 -21.94 -8.77
C GLN A 921 -18.86 -23.30 -9.05
N ILE A 922 -19.48 -23.48 -10.22
CA ILE A 922 -20.08 -24.75 -10.64
C ILE A 922 -19.00 -25.80 -10.87
N ILE A 923 -17.96 -25.47 -11.64
CA ILE A 923 -16.85 -26.39 -11.93
C ILE A 923 -16.10 -26.76 -10.64
N HIS A 924 -15.84 -25.78 -9.75
CA HIS A 924 -15.25 -26.04 -8.44
C HIS A 924 -16.11 -26.96 -7.57
N PHE A 925 -17.43 -26.77 -7.54
CA PHE A 925 -18.33 -27.63 -6.75
C PHE A 925 -18.26 -29.08 -7.22
N TYR A 926 -18.46 -29.33 -8.51
CA TYR A 926 -18.47 -30.70 -9.03
C TYR A 926 -17.10 -31.38 -9.00
N LEU A 927 -15.99 -30.61 -9.00
CA LEU A 927 -14.65 -31.17 -8.82
C LEU A 927 -14.20 -31.30 -7.36
N THR A 928 -15.02 -30.92 -6.37
CA THR A 928 -14.72 -31.05 -4.93
C THR A 928 -15.80 -31.79 -4.16
N GLN A 929 -16.94 -31.16 -3.90
CA GLN A 929 -18.04 -31.70 -3.08
C GLN A 929 -19.00 -32.56 -3.92
N GLY A 930 -19.21 -32.20 -5.19
CA GLY A 930 -20.16 -32.85 -6.11
C GLY A 930 -19.57 -33.97 -6.97
N GLN A 931 -18.38 -34.50 -6.66
CA GLN A 931 -17.64 -35.44 -7.55
C GLN A 931 -18.46 -36.65 -8.01
N GLN A 932 -19.37 -37.15 -7.17
CA GLN A 932 -20.28 -38.26 -7.51
C GLN A 932 -21.20 -38.00 -8.71
N TYR A 933 -21.45 -36.74 -9.07
CA TYR A 933 -22.29 -36.35 -10.22
C TYR A 933 -21.51 -36.21 -11.53
N LEU A 934 -20.17 -36.19 -11.51
CA LEU A 934 -19.35 -36.00 -12.71
C LEU A 934 -19.64 -37.02 -13.84
N PRO A 935 -19.88 -38.33 -13.58
CA PRO A 935 -20.19 -39.28 -14.66
C PRO A 935 -21.53 -38.97 -15.36
N GLU A 936 -22.55 -38.57 -14.60
CA GLU A 936 -23.87 -38.19 -15.15
C GLU A 936 -23.80 -36.85 -15.90
N LEU A 937 -23.03 -35.88 -15.37
CA LEU A 937 -22.74 -34.62 -16.06
C LEU A 937 -22.02 -34.86 -17.40
N ASN A 938 -21.02 -35.75 -17.44
CA ASN A 938 -20.32 -36.11 -18.67
C ASN A 938 -21.25 -36.80 -19.68
N ARG A 939 -22.13 -37.72 -19.22
CA ARG A 939 -23.15 -38.36 -20.07
C ARG A 939 -24.08 -37.31 -20.69
N LEU A 940 -24.70 -36.46 -19.87
CA LEU A 940 -25.62 -35.41 -20.32
C LEU A 940 -24.93 -34.38 -21.23
N ALA A 941 -23.64 -34.09 -21.01
CA ALA A 941 -22.85 -33.20 -21.85
C ALA A 941 -22.53 -33.77 -23.24
N ASN A 942 -22.51 -35.10 -23.39
CA ASN A 942 -22.46 -35.78 -24.69
C ASN A 942 -23.84 -35.90 -25.37
N GLU A 943 -24.94 -35.74 -24.63
CA GLU A 943 -26.31 -35.85 -25.14
C GLU A 943 -26.85 -34.50 -25.65
N ASN A 944 -27.12 -34.44 -26.95
CA ASN A 944 -27.61 -33.24 -27.65
C ASN A 944 -29.15 -33.16 -27.67
N THR A 945 -29.81 -33.46 -26.55
CA THR A 945 -31.29 -33.42 -26.42
C THR A 945 -31.75 -32.21 -25.59
N ALA A 946 -32.98 -31.74 -25.78
CA ALA A 946 -33.54 -30.65 -24.96
C ALA A 946 -33.55 -31.00 -23.46
N GLU A 947 -33.97 -32.23 -23.12
CA GLU A 947 -33.98 -32.76 -21.76
C GLU A 947 -32.58 -32.77 -21.12
N ALA A 948 -31.55 -33.16 -21.86
CA ALA A 948 -30.18 -33.13 -21.35
C ALA A 948 -29.68 -31.69 -21.10
N ASN A 949 -30.17 -30.69 -21.83
CA ASN A 949 -29.87 -29.28 -21.52
C ASN A 949 -30.58 -28.81 -20.25
N ASP A 950 -31.90 -29.04 -20.09
CA ASP A 950 -32.64 -28.67 -18.86
C ASP A 950 -32.03 -29.34 -17.62
N ARG A 951 -31.69 -30.64 -17.69
CA ARG A 951 -31.02 -31.35 -16.59
C ARG A 951 -29.64 -30.77 -16.25
N LEU A 952 -28.83 -30.38 -17.25
CA LEU A 952 -27.57 -29.67 -17.01
C LEU A 952 -27.77 -28.29 -16.38
N THR A 953 -28.76 -27.51 -16.84
CA THR A 953 -29.09 -26.20 -16.23
C THR A 953 -29.56 -26.36 -14.77
N ARG A 954 -30.32 -27.40 -14.45
CA ARG A 954 -30.70 -27.74 -13.05
C ARG A 954 -29.50 -28.12 -12.19
N PHE A 955 -28.54 -28.88 -12.72
CA PHE A 955 -27.27 -29.12 -12.03
C PHE A 955 -26.46 -27.82 -11.82
N CYS A 956 -26.47 -26.89 -12.79
CA CYS A 956 -25.84 -25.58 -12.62
C CYS A 956 -26.51 -24.77 -11.49
N LEU A 957 -27.85 -24.72 -11.45
CA LEU A 957 -28.60 -24.03 -10.41
C LEU A 957 -28.31 -24.57 -9.00
N GLU A 958 -28.29 -25.89 -8.80
CA GLU A 958 -27.93 -26.50 -7.50
C GLU A 958 -26.48 -26.24 -7.09
N ALA A 959 -25.54 -26.23 -8.03
CA ALA A 959 -24.13 -25.98 -7.71
C ALA A 959 -23.86 -24.52 -7.31
N VAL A 960 -24.52 -23.54 -7.95
CA VAL A 960 -24.47 -22.14 -7.49
C VAL A 960 -25.28 -21.98 -6.19
N ARG A 961 -26.32 -22.77 -5.94
CA ARG A 961 -27.00 -22.75 -4.64
C ARG A 961 -26.09 -23.23 -3.50
N LEU A 962 -25.37 -24.33 -3.71
CA LEU A 962 -24.56 -24.99 -2.67
C LEU A 962 -23.17 -24.36 -2.45
N ASN A 963 -22.51 -23.89 -3.51
CA ASN A 963 -21.13 -23.36 -3.49
C ASN A 963 -21.01 -21.94 -4.08
N GLY A 964 -22.10 -21.37 -4.58
CA GLY A 964 -22.11 -20.00 -5.06
C GLY A 964 -21.89 -19.01 -3.93
N ASN A 965 -21.31 -17.88 -4.31
CA ASN A 965 -20.90 -16.82 -3.40
C ASN A 965 -21.48 -15.51 -3.92
N LEU A 966 -22.72 -15.22 -3.55
CA LEU A 966 -23.37 -13.94 -3.78
C LEU A 966 -23.48 -13.20 -2.44
N GLY A 967 -22.73 -12.12 -2.34
CA GLY A 967 -22.97 -10.99 -1.45
C GLY A 967 -23.12 -9.75 -2.33
N ILE A 968 -24.09 -8.87 -2.08
CA ILE A 968 -24.26 -7.61 -2.83
C ILE A 968 -24.86 -6.51 -1.96
N TYR A 969 -24.52 -5.25 -2.25
CA TYR A 969 -25.22 -4.11 -1.68
C TYR A 969 -26.50 -3.76 -2.47
N ARG A 970 -27.50 -3.24 -1.75
CA ARG A 970 -28.65 -2.49 -2.29
C ARG A 970 -28.86 -1.22 -1.46
N GLN A 971 -29.55 -0.24 -2.03
CA GLN A 971 -30.00 0.96 -1.34
C GLN A 971 -31.52 0.94 -1.22
N ALA A 972 -32.05 1.17 -0.02
CA ALA A 972 -33.47 1.25 0.21
C ALA A 972 -34.04 2.59 -0.30
N GLN A 973 -35.17 2.56 -0.99
CA GLN A 973 -35.91 3.73 -1.48
C GLN A 973 -37.17 4.03 -0.64
N THR A 974 -37.41 3.23 0.39
CA THR A 974 -38.54 3.37 1.34
C THR A 974 -38.11 2.91 2.73
N ASP A 975 -38.75 3.45 3.76
CA ASP A 975 -38.60 2.98 5.14
C ASP A 975 -39.18 1.56 5.31
N ILE A 976 -38.40 0.63 5.85
CA ILE A 976 -38.81 -0.75 6.06
C ILE A 976 -38.18 -1.35 7.33
N ASN A 977 -39.00 -2.01 8.15
CA ASN A 977 -38.54 -2.78 9.29
C ASN A 977 -38.45 -4.26 8.91
N VAL A 978 -37.30 -4.90 9.17
CA VAL A 978 -37.09 -6.33 8.91
C VAL A 978 -36.46 -7.02 10.12
N SER A 979 -36.88 -8.26 10.37
CA SER A 979 -36.24 -9.17 11.30
C SER A 979 -35.35 -10.11 10.49
N ASP A 980 -34.04 -10.14 10.78
CA ASP A 980 -33.13 -11.16 10.26
C ASP A 980 -32.47 -11.92 11.43
N GLU A 981 -31.61 -12.88 11.11
CA GLU A 981 -30.97 -13.74 12.11
C GLU A 981 -29.93 -13.00 12.96
N THR A 982 -29.42 -11.88 12.44
CA THR A 982 -28.44 -11.00 13.08
C THR A 982 -29.08 -9.87 13.89
N GLY A 983 -30.39 -9.64 13.79
CA GLY A 983 -31.08 -8.60 14.57
C GLY A 983 -32.39 -8.09 13.96
N GLN A 984 -32.98 -7.11 14.64
CA GLN A 984 -34.08 -6.27 14.12
C GLN A 984 -33.47 -5.02 13.48
N TYR A 985 -33.85 -4.70 12.24
CA TYR A 985 -33.34 -3.55 11.51
C TYR A 985 -34.49 -2.61 11.09
N SER A 986 -34.35 -1.32 11.40
CA SER A 986 -35.20 -0.23 10.90
C SER A 986 -34.47 0.49 9.77
N ILE A 987 -34.53 -0.06 8.56
CA ILE A 987 -33.87 0.47 7.37
C ILE A 987 -34.63 1.73 6.89
N LYS A 988 -33.91 2.80 6.59
CA LYS A 988 -34.46 4.07 6.10
C LYS A 988 -34.28 4.27 4.61
N SER A 989 -35.15 5.08 4.02
CA SER A 989 -34.96 5.55 2.64
C SER A 989 -33.61 6.27 2.50
N GLY A 990 -32.71 5.70 1.70
CA GLY A 990 -31.33 6.15 1.50
C GLY A 990 -30.26 5.21 2.10
N ASP A 991 -30.62 4.33 3.03
CA ASP A 991 -29.68 3.41 3.68
C ASP A 991 -29.18 2.33 2.72
N LYS A 992 -27.93 1.89 2.92
CA LYS A 992 -27.41 0.67 2.31
C LYS A 992 -27.84 -0.55 3.14
N VAL A 993 -28.07 -1.67 2.46
CA VAL A 993 -28.21 -3.02 3.04
C VAL A 993 -27.31 -3.98 2.27
N PHE A 994 -26.81 -5.02 2.93
CA PHE A 994 -26.03 -6.08 2.30
C PHE A 994 -26.80 -7.40 2.35
N VAL A 995 -26.87 -8.13 1.23
CA VAL A 995 -27.59 -9.40 1.13
C VAL A 995 -26.59 -10.55 0.95
N GLY A 996 -26.52 -11.44 1.92
CA GLY A 996 -25.62 -12.61 1.92
C GLY A 996 -26.36 -13.91 1.64
N SER A 997 -26.10 -14.54 0.50
CA SER A 997 -26.88 -15.71 0.03
C SER A 997 -26.50 -17.05 0.67
N ALA A 998 -25.30 -17.20 1.24
CA ALA A 998 -24.74 -18.52 1.54
C ALA A 998 -25.56 -19.33 2.57
N LYS A 999 -26.25 -18.64 3.47
CA LYS A 999 -27.13 -19.25 4.47
C LYS A 999 -28.58 -19.37 3.97
N ALA A 1000 -29.13 -18.31 3.36
CA ALA A 1000 -30.43 -18.33 2.69
C ALA A 1000 -30.59 -19.50 1.70
N ASN A 1001 -29.55 -19.79 0.91
CA ASN A 1001 -29.53 -20.91 -0.05
C ASN A 1001 -29.54 -22.32 0.59
N ARG A 1002 -29.41 -22.40 1.92
CA ARG A 1002 -29.47 -23.64 2.73
C ARG A 1002 -30.57 -23.61 3.79
N ASP A 1003 -31.50 -22.66 3.71
CA ASP A 1003 -32.70 -22.65 4.56
C ASP A 1003 -33.52 -23.94 4.31
N PRO A 1004 -33.72 -24.81 5.32
CA PRO A 1004 -34.43 -26.08 5.15
C PRO A 1004 -35.93 -25.93 4.87
N GLN A 1005 -36.54 -24.77 5.15
CA GLN A 1005 -37.93 -24.46 4.82
C GLN A 1005 -38.07 -24.14 3.32
N ALA A 1006 -37.12 -23.39 2.76
CA ALA A 1006 -37.08 -23.06 1.34
C ALA A 1006 -36.51 -24.20 0.48
N PHE A 1007 -35.57 -24.98 1.03
CA PHE A 1007 -34.85 -26.05 0.36
C PHE A 1007 -34.84 -27.35 1.19
N PRO A 1008 -35.92 -28.15 1.17
CA PRO A 1008 -35.94 -29.48 1.79
C PRO A 1008 -34.78 -30.35 1.28
N SER A 1009 -34.09 -31.02 2.19
CA SER A 1009 -32.71 -31.51 2.00
C SER A 1009 -31.78 -30.39 1.49
N PRO A 1010 -31.36 -29.43 2.33
CA PRO A 1010 -30.65 -28.24 1.87
C PRO A 1010 -29.27 -28.55 1.27
N ASP A 1011 -28.51 -29.49 1.84
CA ASP A 1011 -27.16 -29.82 1.36
C ASP A 1011 -27.14 -30.83 0.18
N GLU A 1012 -28.29 -31.36 -0.24
CA GLU A 1012 -28.41 -32.30 -1.36
C GLU A 1012 -28.65 -31.60 -2.70
N VAL A 1013 -28.04 -32.12 -3.77
CA VAL A 1013 -28.31 -31.72 -5.17
C VAL A 1013 -29.62 -32.35 -5.62
N ARG A 1014 -30.66 -31.53 -5.84
CA ARG A 1014 -31.98 -31.95 -6.33
C ARG A 1014 -32.40 -31.16 -7.57
N LEU A 1015 -32.67 -31.88 -8.66
CA LEU A 1015 -33.06 -31.30 -9.95
C LEU A 1015 -34.56 -30.93 -10.01
N ASP A 1016 -35.38 -31.51 -9.14
CA ASP A 1016 -36.84 -31.38 -9.12
C ASP A 1016 -37.36 -30.13 -8.38
N ARG A 1017 -36.47 -29.27 -7.86
CA ARG A 1017 -36.86 -28.05 -7.15
C ARG A 1017 -37.59 -27.05 -8.08
N PRO A 1018 -38.61 -26.30 -7.58
CA PRO A 1018 -39.25 -25.23 -8.34
C PRO A 1018 -38.25 -24.15 -8.76
N LEU A 1019 -38.35 -23.65 -10.00
CA LEU A 1019 -37.41 -22.64 -10.51
C LEU A 1019 -37.47 -21.33 -9.71
N ASP A 1020 -38.58 -21.03 -9.04
CA ASP A 1020 -38.77 -19.80 -8.26
C ASP A 1020 -38.41 -19.95 -6.77
N SER A 1021 -37.89 -21.11 -6.35
CA SER A 1021 -37.26 -21.22 -5.01
C SER A 1021 -35.82 -20.69 -5.02
N TYR A 1022 -35.10 -20.80 -6.14
CA TYR A 1022 -33.73 -20.29 -6.28
C TYR A 1022 -33.68 -18.76 -6.17
N LEU A 1023 -32.82 -18.23 -5.30
CA LEU A 1023 -32.50 -16.81 -5.27
C LEU A 1023 -31.87 -16.38 -6.60
N HIS A 1024 -32.27 -15.22 -7.12
CA HIS A 1024 -31.81 -14.73 -8.40
C HIS A 1024 -30.49 -13.96 -8.21
N TYR A 1025 -29.38 -14.48 -8.76
CA TYR A 1025 -28.00 -14.06 -8.49
C TYR A 1025 -27.63 -12.69 -9.11
N GLY A 1026 -28.30 -11.63 -8.68
CA GLY A 1026 -28.34 -10.34 -9.40
C GLY A 1026 -29.30 -10.35 -10.61
N LEU A 1027 -29.65 -11.55 -11.10
CA LEU A 1027 -30.45 -11.90 -12.29
C LEU A 1027 -31.93 -11.45 -12.29
N GLY A 1028 -32.26 -10.32 -11.66
CA GLY A 1028 -33.52 -9.61 -11.88
C GLY A 1028 -33.55 -8.92 -13.25
N PRO A 1029 -34.65 -8.24 -13.63
CA PRO A 1029 -34.78 -7.64 -14.95
C PRO A 1029 -33.77 -6.51 -15.24
N GLU A 1030 -33.18 -5.84 -14.23
CA GLU A 1030 -32.06 -4.91 -14.46
C GLU A 1030 -30.80 -5.59 -15.01
N SER A 1031 -30.66 -6.92 -14.87
CA SER A 1031 -29.47 -7.64 -15.32
C SER A 1031 -29.34 -7.61 -16.85
N GLY A 1032 -28.19 -7.15 -17.34
CA GLY A 1032 -27.96 -6.77 -18.75
C GLY A 1032 -28.16 -7.83 -19.85
N LEU A 1033 -28.47 -9.08 -19.49
CA LEU A 1033 -28.86 -10.17 -20.40
C LEU A 1033 -30.17 -10.87 -19.98
N GLY A 1034 -30.67 -10.61 -18.78
CA GLY A 1034 -31.67 -11.44 -18.11
C GLY A 1034 -31.17 -12.80 -17.61
N ARG A 1035 -31.97 -13.41 -16.73
CA ARG A 1035 -31.74 -14.72 -16.09
C ARG A 1035 -31.44 -15.84 -17.09
N ASP A 1036 -32.32 -16.03 -18.07
CA ASP A 1036 -32.32 -17.18 -18.99
C ASP A 1036 -31.08 -17.24 -19.89
N ALA A 1037 -30.66 -16.09 -20.41
CA ALA A 1037 -29.49 -16.00 -21.28
C ALA A 1037 -28.21 -16.28 -20.50
N THR A 1038 -28.08 -15.77 -19.27
CA THR A 1038 -26.95 -16.09 -18.38
C THR A 1038 -26.92 -17.57 -18.00
N LEU A 1039 -28.07 -18.19 -17.70
CA LEU A 1039 -28.12 -19.64 -17.45
C LEU A 1039 -27.77 -20.46 -18.70
N THR A 1040 -28.16 -20.00 -19.89
CA THR A 1040 -27.83 -20.64 -21.18
C THR A 1040 -26.33 -20.56 -21.46
N ALA A 1041 -25.73 -19.38 -21.31
CA ALA A 1041 -24.30 -19.13 -21.45
C ALA A 1041 -23.46 -20.01 -20.49
N VAL A 1042 -23.79 -20.01 -19.19
CA VAL A 1042 -23.06 -20.79 -18.19
C VAL A 1042 -23.26 -22.30 -18.41
N THR A 1043 -24.47 -22.76 -18.77
CA THR A 1043 -24.72 -24.18 -19.10
C THR A 1043 -23.92 -24.63 -20.32
N ALA A 1044 -23.77 -23.77 -21.34
CA ALA A 1044 -22.95 -24.05 -22.53
C ALA A 1044 -21.46 -24.23 -22.18
N MET A 1045 -20.90 -23.34 -21.36
CA MET A 1045 -19.51 -23.46 -20.88
C MET A 1045 -19.31 -24.73 -20.05
N VAL A 1046 -20.22 -25.01 -19.11
CA VAL A 1046 -20.18 -26.22 -18.27
C VAL A 1046 -20.26 -27.49 -19.12
N ARG A 1047 -21.18 -27.54 -20.10
CA ARG A 1047 -21.32 -28.67 -21.06
C ARG A 1047 -20.00 -28.97 -21.77
N VAL A 1048 -19.26 -27.96 -22.22
CA VAL A 1048 -17.97 -28.17 -22.88
C VAL A 1048 -16.92 -28.75 -21.91
N VAL A 1049 -16.86 -28.23 -20.67
CA VAL A 1049 -15.81 -28.60 -19.71
C VAL A 1049 -16.04 -29.97 -19.08
N VAL A 1050 -17.25 -30.29 -18.61
CA VAL A 1050 -17.53 -31.60 -17.98
C VAL A 1050 -17.48 -32.77 -18.97
N ARG A 1051 -17.42 -32.48 -20.27
CA ARG A 1051 -17.21 -33.45 -21.35
C ARG A 1051 -15.74 -33.90 -21.47
N LEU A 1052 -14.78 -33.15 -20.93
CA LEU A 1052 -13.34 -33.48 -20.98
C LEU A 1052 -13.03 -34.77 -20.21
N ASP A 1053 -12.14 -35.59 -20.75
CA ASP A 1053 -11.80 -36.89 -20.16
C ASP A 1053 -10.90 -36.75 -18.91
N THR A 1054 -11.15 -37.56 -17.89
CA THR A 1054 -10.44 -37.56 -16.58
C THR A 1054 -10.33 -36.20 -15.88
N LEU A 1055 -11.26 -35.26 -16.13
CA LEU A 1055 -11.26 -33.91 -15.57
C LEU A 1055 -11.14 -33.91 -14.03
N ARG A 1056 -10.11 -33.23 -13.52
CA ARG A 1056 -9.78 -33.17 -12.09
C ARG A 1056 -9.02 -31.88 -11.73
N PRO A 1057 -8.95 -31.46 -10.45
CA PRO A 1057 -8.03 -30.41 -10.03
C PRO A 1057 -6.56 -30.77 -10.27
N ALA A 1058 -5.72 -29.76 -10.53
CA ALA A 1058 -4.26 -29.93 -10.56
C ALA A 1058 -3.72 -30.30 -9.15
N PRO A 1059 -2.57 -30.98 -9.04
CA PRO A 1059 -2.01 -31.34 -7.74
C PRO A 1059 -1.50 -30.12 -6.95
N GLY A 1060 -1.68 -30.16 -5.62
CA GLY A 1060 -1.23 -29.11 -4.71
C GLY A 1060 -2.07 -27.83 -4.76
N ALA A 1061 -1.51 -26.72 -4.29
CA ALA A 1061 -2.23 -25.45 -4.14
C ALA A 1061 -2.79 -24.88 -5.45
N GLN A 1062 -2.20 -25.20 -6.61
CA GLN A 1062 -2.68 -24.71 -7.92
C GLN A 1062 -4.06 -25.27 -8.29
N GLY A 1063 -4.44 -26.44 -7.77
CA GLY A 1063 -5.79 -27.01 -7.92
C GLY A 1063 -6.71 -26.70 -6.74
N GLN A 1064 -6.47 -25.62 -5.99
CA GLN A 1064 -7.35 -25.18 -4.90
C GLN A 1064 -7.87 -23.78 -5.20
N LEU A 1065 -9.20 -23.63 -5.32
CA LEU A 1065 -9.83 -22.30 -5.37
C LEU A 1065 -9.91 -21.74 -3.95
N LYS A 1066 -8.81 -21.15 -3.49
CA LYS A 1066 -8.68 -20.67 -2.11
C LYS A 1066 -9.64 -19.51 -1.84
N LYS A 1067 -10.58 -19.74 -0.92
CA LYS A 1067 -11.55 -18.74 -0.43
C LYS A 1067 -11.62 -18.74 1.09
N LEU A 1068 -11.84 -17.56 1.68
CA LEU A 1068 -12.08 -17.34 3.10
C LEU A 1068 -13.54 -16.92 3.30
N PRO A 1069 -14.28 -17.51 4.26
CA PRO A 1069 -15.63 -17.07 4.60
C PRO A 1069 -15.62 -15.67 5.23
N GLN A 1070 -16.76 -14.99 5.20
CA GLN A 1070 -16.97 -13.66 5.77
C GLN A 1070 -18.30 -13.66 6.55
N GLU A 1071 -18.36 -12.91 7.67
CA GLU A 1071 -19.49 -12.98 8.61
C GLU A 1071 -20.85 -12.65 7.98
N ALA A 1072 -20.87 -11.71 7.03
CA ALA A 1072 -22.04 -11.31 6.25
C ALA A 1072 -22.51 -12.36 5.21
N GLY A 1073 -22.30 -13.66 5.45
CA GLY A 1073 -22.82 -14.75 4.63
C GLY A 1073 -22.25 -14.83 3.21
N PHE A 1074 -20.98 -14.43 3.03
CA PHE A 1074 -20.27 -14.50 1.75
C PHE A 1074 -18.84 -15.05 1.93
N SER A 1075 -17.99 -14.94 0.90
CA SER A 1075 -16.57 -15.28 0.96
C SER A 1075 -15.72 -14.35 0.08
N VAL A 1076 -14.45 -14.18 0.40
CA VAL A 1076 -13.45 -13.59 -0.50
C VAL A 1076 -12.53 -14.69 -1.05
N TYR A 1077 -12.05 -14.52 -2.29
CA TYR A 1077 -11.06 -15.39 -2.90
C TYR A 1077 -9.65 -14.82 -2.71
N MET A 1078 -8.63 -15.66 -2.67
CA MET A 1078 -7.25 -15.19 -2.77
C MET A 1078 -6.85 -15.01 -4.25
N ARG A 1079 -6.05 -13.98 -4.54
CA ARG A 1079 -5.32 -13.89 -5.82
C ARG A 1079 -4.32 -15.04 -5.99
N GLU A 1080 -3.83 -15.26 -7.21
CA GLU A 1080 -2.92 -16.37 -7.56
C GLU A 1080 -1.56 -16.34 -6.84
N ASP A 1081 -1.15 -15.17 -6.36
CA ASP A 1081 0.02 -14.93 -5.51
C ASP A 1081 -0.28 -15.08 -4.00
N HIS A 1082 -1.54 -15.28 -3.62
CA HIS A 1082 -2.06 -15.09 -2.25
C HIS A 1082 -1.74 -13.70 -1.64
N GLY A 1083 -1.44 -12.70 -2.48
CA GLY A 1083 -0.96 -11.38 -2.07
C GLY A 1083 -2.07 -10.37 -1.81
N SER A 1084 -3.32 -10.67 -2.14
CA SER A 1084 -4.50 -9.87 -1.81
C SER A 1084 -5.77 -10.69 -1.98
N TYR A 1085 -6.89 -10.14 -1.50
CA TYR A 1085 -8.22 -10.66 -1.74
C TYR A 1085 -8.77 -10.26 -3.13
N SER A 1086 -9.77 -11.01 -3.58
CA SER A 1086 -10.57 -10.77 -4.78
C SER A 1086 -12.02 -11.18 -4.51
N PRO A 1087 -13.03 -10.42 -4.97
CA PRO A 1087 -14.43 -10.77 -4.74
C PRO A 1087 -14.92 -11.92 -5.64
N PHE A 1088 -14.23 -12.17 -6.75
CA PHE A 1088 -14.48 -13.27 -7.70
C PHE A 1088 -13.25 -14.20 -7.85
N PRO A 1089 -13.43 -15.43 -8.38
CA PRO A 1089 -12.33 -16.35 -8.66
C PRO A 1089 -11.28 -15.80 -9.65
N THR A 1090 -9.99 -15.87 -9.29
CA THR A 1090 -8.88 -15.41 -10.15
C THR A 1090 -8.01 -16.51 -10.73
N THR A 1091 -7.99 -17.71 -10.12
CA THR A 1091 -7.21 -18.87 -10.59
C THR A 1091 -7.86 -20.16 -10.10
N TYR A 1092 -7.88 -21.20 -10.95
CA TYR A 1092 -8.20 -22.57 -10.57
C TYR A 1092 -7.67 -23.53 -11.64
N LYS A 1093 -6.55 -24.22 -11.38
CA LYS A 1093 -5.87 -25.03 -12.41
C LYS A 1093 -6.37 -26.46 -12.39
N LEU A 1094 -6.76 -26.97 -13.57
CA LEU A 1094 -7.32 -28.30 -13.78
C LEU A 1094 -6.41 -29.15 -14.66
N HIS A 1095 -6.45 -30.47 -14.46
CA HIS A 1095 -5.88 -31.48 -15.34
C HIS A 1095 -6.98 -32.25 -16.06
N TYR A 1096 -6.74 -32.61 -17.32
CA TYR A 1096 -7.61 -33.47 -18.12
C TYR A 1096 -6.80 -34.21 -19.21
N ASN A 1097 -7.43 -35.19 -19.86
CA ASN A 1097 -6.86 -36.01 -20.94
C ASN A 1097 -7.73 -35.94 -22.21
N GLY A 1098 -7.28 -36.62 -23.26
CA GLY A 1098 -7.94 -36.61 -24.57
C GLY A 1098 -7.71 -35.31 -25.35
N ASP A 1099 -8.33 -35.20 -26.52
CA ASP A 1099 -8.31 -33.99 -27.34
C ASP A 1099 -9.58 -33.15 -27.15
N VAL A 1100 -9.38 -31.84 -27.03
CA VAL A 1100 -10.49 -30.89 -27.00
C VAL A 1100 -11.08 -30.89 -28.41
N PRO A 1101 -12.40 -31.03 -28.59
CA PRO A 1101 -13.01 -30.91 -29.91
C PRO A 1101 -12.59 -29.60 -30.58
N ALA A 1102 -12.37 -29.63 -31.89
CA ALA A 1102 -12.18 -28.39 -32.63
C ALA A 1102 -13.49 -27.57 -32.55
N PRO A 1103 -13.43 -26.24 -32.31
CA PRO A 1103 -14.62 -25.39 -32.42
C PRO A 1103 -15.20 -25.51 -33.83
N LYS A 1104 -16.53 -25.39 -33.95
CA LYS A 1104 -17.20 -25.43 -35.25
C LYS A 1104 -16.61 -24.34 -36.14
N ARG A 1105 -16.20 -24.69 -37.37
CA ARG A 1105 -15.85 -23.67 -38.36
C ARG A 1105 -17.10 -22.87 -38.67
N GLN A 1106 -17.12 -21.60 -38.29
CA GLN A 1106 -18.08 -20.66 -38.85
C GLN A 1106 -17.91 -20.67 -40.37
N VAL A 1107 -18.99 -20.96 -41.08
CA VAL A 1107 -19.02 -20.83 -42.55
C VAL A 1107 -19.10 -19.33 -42.82
N THR A 1108 -17.97 -18.73 -43.18
CA THR A 1108 -17.95 -17.39 -43.75
C THR A 1108 -18.67 -17.44 -45.10
N THR A 1109 -19.94 -17.06 -45.10
CA THR A 1109 -20.67 -16.72 -46.32
C THR A 1109 -19.96 -15.54 -46.98
N ALA A 1110 -19.48 -15.75 -48.21
CA ALA A 1110 -18.72 -14.78 -48.99
C ALA A 1110 -19.62 -13.70 -49.64
#